data_AF-A0A7J8BPQ3-F1
#
_entry.id   AF-A0A7J8BPQ3-F1
#
_cell.length_a   1.000
_cell.length_b   1.000
_cell.length_c   1.000
_cell.angle_alpha   90.00
_cell.angle_beta   90.00
_cell.angle_gamma   90.00
#
_symmetry.space_group_name_H-M   'P 1'
#
loop_
_entity.id
_entity.type
_entity.pdbx_description
1 polymer ?
#
loop_
_entity_poly.entity_id
_entity_poly.type
_entity_poly.pdbx_seq_one_letter_code
_entity_poly.pdbx_strand_id
1 'polypeptide(L)'
;MATAKKRHQQVFTINPTSSLPVPFVIVPLKVGLQEVEVKATVFEFLLTDGVKKTLRVVPEGIRVNKTVAVHTLNPQQLGENGVQREEVHAADLSDQVPDTESETKILIQGTPVAQMAEDAIDGERLSHLIVTPSGCGEQNMIGMTPTVIAVHYLDQTEQWGKFGLGKRQEALDLIKKGYTQQLSFRQPNKAFAAFLGRPSSTWLTAYVVKVFSLAANLIAIDSEVLCGAVKWLILEKQKPDGVFQEDGPVIHQEMIGGFKDAEEKDVSLTAFVLIALQEANDICEEQVNSLRASIQKAGDFLAAHYLNLRRPYSVAIAGYALAQLDKLNGPLQDKFLNTATEGNRWEEPGQRLYNVEATSYALLALLQLKDFDSVPPVVRWLNEQRYYGGGYGSTQATFMVFQALAQYQRDVPDHEDLNLDVSINLPSRSAPIEHRIHWDSASLLRSEETKANEDFTVTASGKGQGTLSVVTMYHAKVKGKVTCKKFNLRVNIRPAPATVKKPQDAKSTMFLDLCAKYLGDQDATMSILDISMMTGFSPDIDDLKQLSSGVDRYISKYELNKAVSNKNTLIIYLDKISHVAEDCLSFKVHQYFDVGLVQPGAVKVYSYYNLDETCTKFYHPEKEDGMLSKLCHDEMCRCAEESCFLHQVEDKVTLDDRLDKACEPGVDYVYKAKLRKKELSDDFDEYIMVITRLIKSGTDEVQEGQERRFISHIKCRAALQLQEGKQYLFWGLSSDLWGEKPNISYIIGKDTWVELWPDAEECQDEENQKVCNELANFSENMMVFGCPN
;
A
#
# COMPACT_ATOMS: atom_id res chain seq x y z
N MET A 1 6.97 -23.84 29.02
CA MET A 1 6.09 -23.29 27.98
C MET A 1 4.87 -24.19 27.82
N ALA A 2 3.70 -23.62 27.48
CA ALA A 2 2.56 -24.43 27.10
C ALA A 2 2.86 -25.11 25.76
N THR A 3 2.58 -26.40 25.64
CA THR A 3 2.61 -27.13 24.38
C THR A 3 1.25 -27.75 24.14
N ALA A 4 0.98 -28.25 22.93
CA ALA A 4 -0.26 -28.98 22.63
C ALA A 4 -0.53 -30.16 23.60
N LYS A 5 0.51 -30.66 24.29
CA LYS A 5 0.45 -31.80 25.21
C LYS A 5 0.47 -31.41 26.70
N LYS A 6 0.77 -30.15 27.07
CA LYS A 6 0.95 -29.74 28.48
C LYS A 6 0.41 -28.33 28.76
N ARG A 7 -0.52 -28.23 29.71
CA ARG A 7 -1.05 -26.96 30.21
C ARG A 7 0.01 -26.22 31.03
N HIS A 8 0.24 -24.95 30.73
CA HIS A 8 1.10 -24.08 31.54
C HIS A 8 0.26 -23.41 32.62
N GLN A 9 0.55 -23.71 33.89
CA GLN A 9 -0.12 -23.12 35.05
C GLN A 9 0.91 -22.42 35.92
N GLN A 10 0.52 -21.30 36.52
CA GLN A 10 1.36 -20.53 37.43
C GLN A 10 0.55 -20.24 38.70
N VAL A 11 1.20 -20.32 39.86
CA VAL A 11 0.59 -20.01 41.16
C VAL A 11 1.32 -18.81 41.75
N PHE A 12 0.56 -17.82 42.17
CA PHE A 12 1.09 -16.56 42.72
C PHE A 12 0.16 -16.03 43.80
N THR A 13 0.71 -15.21 44.70
CA THR A 13 -0.05 -14.53 45.77
C THR A 13 -0.22 -13.07 45.38
N ILE A 14 -1.45 -12.56 45.44
CA ILE A 14 -1.77 -11.15 45.16
C ILE A 14 -2.01 -10.45 46.50
N ASN A 15 -1.32 -9.34 46.75
CA ASN A 15 -1.52 -8.56 47.97
C ASN A 15 -2.86 -7.81 47.93
N PRO A 16 -3.49 -7.51 49.10
CA PRO A 16 -4.71 -6.72 49.14
C PRO A 16 -4.55 -5.37 48.41
N THR A 17 -5.57 -4.96 47.64
CA THR A 17 -5.57 -3.70 46.88
C THR A 17 -4.39 -3.51 45.91
N SER A 18 -3.86 -4.59 45.36
CA SER A 18 -2.79 -4.57 44.37
C SER A 18 -3.15 -5.34 43.10
N SER A 19 -2.36 -5.16 42.05
CA SER A 19 -2.45 -5.92 40.81
C SER A 19 -1.13 -6.64 40.53
N LEU A 20 -1.20 -7.83 39.94
CA LEU A 20 -0.03 -8.62 39.55
C LEU A 20 -0.06 -8.89 38.03
N PRO A 21 0.89 -8.36 37.25
CA PRO A 21 0.99 -8.70 35.84
C PRO A 21 1.61 -10.10 35.65
N VAL A 22 0.93 -10.95 34.88
CA VAL A 22 1.41 -12.31 34.55
C VAL A 22 1.76 -12.36 33.05
N PRO A 23 3.05 -12.41 32.69
CA PRO A 23 3.46 -12.46 31.29
C PRO A 23 3.25 -13.86 30.70
N PHE A 24 2.72 -13.92 29.48
CA PHE A 24 2.66 -15.11 28.65
C PHE A 24 3.33 -14.83 27.32
N VAL A 25 4.36 -15.62 26.97
CA VAL A 25 5.01 -15.56 25.67
C VAL A 25 4.27 -16.49 24.72
N ILE A 26 3.78 -15.95 23.61
CA ILE A 26 3.04 -16.68 22.58
C ILE A 26 3.68 -16.43 21.21
N VAL A 27 3.73 -17.47 20.38
CA VAL A 27 4.19 -17.38 18.99
C VAL A 27 3.03 -17.81 18.10
N PRO A 28 2.44 -16.87 17.32
CA PRO A 28 1.38 -17.22 16.38
C PRO A 28 1.92 -18.05 15.23
N LEU A 29 1.29 -19.20 14.95
CA LEU A 29 1.72 -20.11 13.88
C LEU A 29 0.79 -20.10 12.66
N LYS A 30 -0.45 -19.64 12.84
CA LYS A 30 -1.48 -19.60 11.78
C LYS A 30 -2.06 -18.21 11.66
N VAL A 31 -2.12 -17.73 10.42
CA VAL A 31 -2.76 -16.46 10.05
C VAL A 31 -4.27 -16.52 10.34
N GLY A 32 -4.88 -15.36 10.59
CA GLY A 32 -6.31 -15.22 10.82
C GLY A 32 -6.64 -14.79 12.25
N LEU A 33 -7.92 -14.91 12.60
CA LEU A 33 -8.43 -14.60 13.93
C LEU A 33 -8.25 -15.80 14.84
N GLN A 34 -7.29 -15.71 15.76
CA GLN A 34 -6.98 -16.76 16.73
C GLN A 34 -7.53 -16.39 18.10
N GLU A 35 -7.94 -17.38 18.90
CA GLU A 35 -8.48 -17.12 20.23
C GLU A 35 -7.42 -17.34 21.31
N VAL A 36 -7.32 -16.39 22.25
CA VAL A 36 -6.45 -16.47 23.42
C VAL A 36 -7.33 -16.45 24.67
N GLU A 37 -7.26 -17.52 25.46
CA GLU A 37 -8.05 -17.70 26.68
C GLU A 37 -7.12 -17.86 27.89
N VAL A 38 -7.39 -17.10 28.96
CA VAL A 38 -6.70 -17.20 30.25
C VAL A 38 -7.74 -17.38 31.34
N LYS A 39 -7.51 -18.34 32.25
CA LYS A 39 -8.36 -18.61 33.42
C LYS A 39 -7.54 -18.51 34.70
N ALA A 40 -8.15 -17.99 35.75
CA ALA A 40 -7.57 -17.89 37.08
C ALA A 40 -8.59 -18.38 38.12
N THR A 41 -8.09 -19.10 39.13
CA THR A 41 -8.90 -19.58 40.27
C THR A 41 -8.14 -19.30 41.55
N VAL A 42 -8.83 -18.82 42.57
CA VAL A 42 -8.24 -18.54 43.89
C VAL A 42 -8.22 -19.84 44.71
N PHE A 43 -7.08 -20.16 45.32
CA PHE A 43 -6.97 -21.32 46.21
C PHE A 43 -7.87 -21.16 47.44
N GLU A 44 -8.51 -22.24 47.89
CA GLU A 44 -9.38 -22.31 49.07
C GLU A 44 -10.69 -21.49 49.03
N PHE A 45 -10.88 -20.68 47.98
CA PHE A 45 -12.12 -19.93 47.73
C PHE A 45 -12.76 -20.36 46.41
N LEU A 46 -14.09 -20.39 46.33
CA LEU A 46 -14.83 -20.70 45.09
C LEU A 46 -14.90 -19.48 44.15
N LEU A 47 -13.76 -18.85 43.88
CA LEU A 47 -13.65 -17.68 43.00
C LEU A 47 -12.81 -18.04 41.78
N THR A 48 -13.44 -17.97 40.60
CA THR A 48 -12.82 -18.21 39.30
C THR A 48 -13.21 -17.10 38.35
N ASP A 49 -12.25 -16.66 37.53
CA ASP A 49 -12.48 -15.73 36.43
C ASP A 49 -11.73 -16.20 35.17
N GLY A 50 -12.21 -15.80 34.00
CA GLY A 50 -11.63 -16.18 32.73
C GLY A 50 -11.91 -15.15 31.65
N VAL A 51 -10.87 -14.79 30.91
CA VAL A 51 -10.95 -13.83 29.80
C VAL A 51 -10.54 -14.52 28.51
N LYS A 52 -11.40 -14.41 27.50
CA LYS A 52 -11.16 -14.87 26.15
C LYS A 52 -11.18 -13.67 25.21
N LYS A 53 -10.10 -13.48 24.45
CA LYS A 53 -9.98 -12.41 23.46
C LYS A 53 -9.44 -12.96 22.15
N THR A 54 -9.83 -12.32 21.05
CA THR A 54 -9.36 -12.67 19.71
C THR A 54 -8.09 -11.90 19.38
N LEU A 55 -7.03 -12.62 19.02
CA LEU A 55 -5.78 -12.10 18.50
C LEU A 55 -5.78 -12.22 16.97
N ARG A 56 -5.67 -11.09 16.27
CA ARG A 56 -5.55 -11.07 14.81
C ARG A 56 -4.10 -11.31 14.39
N VAL A 57 -3.84 -12.43 13.74
CA VAL A 57 -2.53 -12.83 13.21
C VAL A 57 -2.51 -12.52 11.72
N VAL A 58 -1.48 -11.80 11.27
CA VAL A 58 -1.30 -11.40 9.87
C VAL A 58 -0.03 -12.05 9.31
N PRO A 59 0.00 -12.36 8.00
CA PRO A 59 1.19 -12.92 7.37
C PRO A 59 2.32 -11.89 7.33
N GLU A 60 3.53 -12.37 7.06
CA GLU A 60 4.69 -11.53 6.81
C GLU A 60 4.54 -10.74 5.49
N GLY A 61 5.42 -9.75 5.27
CA GLY A 61 5.40 -8.92 4.06
C GLY A 61 4.41 -7.75 4.08
N ILE A 62 4.13 -7.19 2.90
CA ILE A 62 3.23 -6.06 2.69
C ILE A 62 2.11 -6.51 1.75
N ARG A 63 0.86 -6.15 2.06
CA ARG A 63 -0.27 -6.40 1.16
C ARG A 63 -0.19 -5.45 -0.04
N VAL A 64 -0.13 -6.00 -1.25
CA VAL A 64 -0.01 -5.28 -2.51
C VAL A 64 -1.22 -5.58 -3.38
N ASN A 65 -1.76 -4.54 -4.03
CA ASN A 65 -2.81 -4.65 -5.03
C ASN A 65 -2.18 -4.32 -6.39
N LYS A 66 -2.07 -5.31 -7.28
CA LYS A 66 -1.48 -5.17 -8.62
C LYS A 66 -2.59 -5.19 -9.66
N THR A 67 -2.68 -4.12 -10.45
CA THR A 67 -3.60 -4.07 -11.60
C THR A 67 -2.97 -4.86 -12.74
N VAL A 68 -3.64 -5.91 -13.20
CA VAL A 68 -3.14 -6.82 -14.23
C VAL A 68 -3.54 -6.33 -15.62
N ALA A 69 -4.82 -5.99 -15.78
CA ALA A 69 -5.38 -5.61 -17.07
C ALA A 69 -6.57 -4.67 -16.90
N VAL A 70 -6.72 -3.73 -17.83
CA VAL A 70 -7.92 -2.89 -18.01
C VAL A 70 -8.19 -2.78 -19.51
N HIS A 71 -9.33 -3.30 -19.96
CA HIS A 71 -9.70 -3.31 -21.37
C HIS A 71 -11.09 -2.73 -21.59
N THR A 72 -11.26 -1.99 -22.70
CA THR A 72 -12.58 -1.60 -23.19
C THR A 72 -13.21 -2.77 -23.93
N LEU A 73 -14.45 -3.12 -23.57
CA LEU A 73 -15.28 -4.06 -24.32
C LEU A 73 -16.16 -3.27 -25.29
N ASN A 74 -15.96 -3.40 -26.59
CA ASN A 74 -16.82 -2.86 -27.65
C ASN A 74 -16.80 -3.82 -28.85
N PRO A 75 -17.61 -4.90 -28.83
CA PRO A 75 -17.56 -5.94 -29.85
C PRO A 75 -17.85 -5.45 -31.27
N GLN A 76 -18.58 -4.34 -31.43
CA GLN A 76 -18.91 -3.77 -32.74
C GLN A 76 -17.71 -3.10 -33.42
N GLN A 77 -16.78 -2.54 -32.64
CA GLN A 77 -15.62 -1.81 -33.18
C GLN A 77 -14.30 -2.56 -33.01
N LEU A 78 -14.16 -3.34 -31.93
CA LEU A 78 -12.92 -4.06 -31.58
C LEU A 78 -13.00 -5.55 -31.89
N GLY A 79 -14.20 -6.08 -32.13
CA GLY A 79 -14.41 -7.50 -32.40
C GLY A 79 -14.32 -7.86 -33.89
N GLU A 80 -13.88 -9.09 -34.16
CA GLU A 80 -13.99 -9.70 -35.48
C GLU A 80 -15.40 -10.32 -35.61
N ASN A 81 -16.16 -9.91 -36.62
CA ASN A 81 -17.55 -10.35 -36.84
C ASN A 81 -18.48 -10.12 -35.63
N GLY A 82 -18.26 -9.06 -34.85
CA GLY A 82 -19.10 -8.72 -33.69
C GLY A 82 -18.77 -9.51 -32.42
N VAL A 83 -17.64 -10.22 -32.40
CA VAL A 83 -17.11 -10.93 -31.22
C VAL A 83 -15.71 -10.41 -30.91
N GLN A 84 -15.54 -9.85 -29.71
CA GLN A 84 -14.25 -9.40 -29.19
C GLN A 84 -13.71 -10.44 -28.22
N ARG A 85 -12.43 -10.79 -28.36
CA ARG A 85 -11.75 -11.74 -27.48
C ARG A 85 -10.51 -11.07 -26.89
N GLU A 86 -10.44 -11.04 -25.57
CA GLU A 86 -9.34 -10.48 -24.80
C GLU A 86 -8.65 -11.60 -24.01
N GLU A 87 -7.32 -11.67 -24.10
CA GLU A 87 -6.51 -12.60 -23.31
C GLU A 87 -5.90 -11.83 -22.13
N VAL A 88 -6.12 -12.34 -20.91
CA VAL A 88 -5.59 -11.76 -19.68
C VAL A 88 -4.53 -12.71 -19.13
N HIS A 89 -3.30 -12.21 -19.04
CA HIS A 89 -2.20 -12.96 -18.46
C HIS A 89 -2.23 -12.93 -16.93
N ALA A 90 -1.72 -13.99 -16.30
CA ALA A 90 -1.54 -14.07 -14.87
C ALA A 90 -0.62 -12.95 -14.35
N ALA A 91 -0.86 -12.51 -13.12
CA ALA A 91 0.01 -11.53 -12.49
C ALA A 91 1.41 -12.14 -12.25
N ASP A 92 2.48 -11.39 -12.51
CA ASP A 92 3.80 -11.75 -12.01
C ASP A 92 3.80 -11.60 -10.48
N LEU A 93 3.83 -12.74 -9.78
CA LEU A 93 3.86 -12.87 -8.32
C LEU A 93 5.22 -13.40 -7.81
N SER A 94 6.31 -13.12 -8.54
CA SER A 94 7.68 -13.54 -8.16
C SER A 94 8.11 -13.09 -6.76
N ASP A 95 7.50 -12.03 -6.23
CA ASP A 95 7.74 -11.53 -4.89
C ASP A 95 6.68 -11.97 -3.88
N GLN A 96 5.77 -12.91 -4.15
CA GLN A 96 4.76 -13.34 -3.18
C GLN A 96 5.37 -14.04 -1.94
N VAL A 97 4.88 -13.70 -0.75
CA VAL A 97 5.26 -14.35 0.51
C VAL A 97 4.81 -15.82 0.47
N PRO A 98 5.69 -16.79 0.79
CA PRO A 98 5.32 -18.20 0.72
C PRO A 98 4.15 -18.51 1.66
N ASP A 99 3.30 -19.47 1.29
CA ASP A 99 2.10 -19.87 2.03
C ASP A 99 1.07 -18.75 2.29
N THR A 100 1.07 -17.69 1.46
CA THR A 100 0.01 -16.69 1.47
C THR A 100 -0.93 -16.87 0.29
N GLU A 101 -2.23 -16.69 0.53
CA GLU A 101 -3.22 -16.70 -0.55
C GLU A 101 -3.08 -15.42 -1.42
N SER A 102 -3.27 -15.59 -2.72
CA SER A 102 -3.52 -14.50 -3.68
C SER A 102 -4.98 -14.52 -4.09
N GLU A 103 -5.55 -13.36 -4.37
CA GLU A 103 -6.93 -13.21 -4.80
C GLU A 103 -6.97 -12.30 -6.02
N THR A 104 -7.43 -12.83 -7.16
CA THR A 104 -7.66 -12.06 -8.38
C THR A 104 -9.14 -11.73 -8.49
N LYS A 105 -9.45 -10.43 -8.58
CA LYS A 105 -10.79 -9.89 -8.80
C LYS A 105 -10.94 -9.46 -10.24
N ILE A 106 -11.98 -9.97 -10.88
CA ILE A 106 -12.38 -9.66 -12.25
C ILE A 106 -13.65 -8.83 -12.17
N LEU A 107 -13.59 -7.61 -12.65
CA LEU A 107 -14.66 -6.63 -12.55
C LEU A 107 -15.13 -6.26 -13.95
N ILE A 108 -16.43 -6.38 -14.20
CA ILE A 108 -17.07 -6.07 -15.48
C ILE A 108 -18.18 -5.05 -15.27
N GLN A 109 -18.22 -4.05 -16.14
CA GLN A 109 -19.25 -3.01 -16.11
C GLN A 109 -19.70 -2.57 -17.51
N GLY A 110 -20.97 -2.18 -17.64
CA GLY A 110 -21.58 -1.73 -18.90
C GLY A 110 -21.46 -0.23 -19.14
N THR A 111 -21.08 0.57 -18.15
CA THR A 111 -20.69 1.95 -18.37
C THR A 111 -19.43 2.26 -17.58
N PRO A 112 -18.50 3.04 -18.16
CA PRO A 112 -17.29 3.42 -17.45
C PRO A 112 -17.60 4.28 -16.20
N VAL A 113 -18.68 5.06 -16.22
CA VAL A 113 -18.96 6.06 -15.19
C VAL A 113 -19.57 5.44 -13.92
N ALA A 114 -20.18 4.25 -14.01
CA ALA A 114 -20.99 3.74 -12.92
C ALA A 114 -20.19 3.27 -11.68
N GLN A 115 -19.00 2.68 -11.84
CA GLN A 115 -18.19 2.24 -10.68
C GLN A 115 -17.72 3.45 -9.87
N MET A 116 -17.25 4.49 -10.56
CA MET A 116 -16.86 5.74 -9.91
C MET A 116 -18.05 6.41 -9.21
N ALA A 117 -19.23 6.38 -9.82
CA ALA A 117 -20.45 6.89 -9.19
C ALA A 117 -20.84 6.08 -7.95
N GLU A 118 -20.80 4.75 -8.02
CA GLU A 118 -21.11 3.85 -6.89
C GLU A 118 -20.17 4.08 -5.72
N ASP A 119 -18.87 4.08 -6.00
CA ASP A 119 -17.82 4.21 -5.01
C ASP A 119 -17.75 5.62 -4.42
N ALA A 120 -18.13 6.66 -5.18
CA ALA A 120 -18.15 8.04 -4.69
C ALA A 120 -19.37 8.39 -3.82
N ILE A 121 -20.42 7.57 -3.86
CA ILE A 121 -21.67 7.75 -3.10
C ILE A 121 -21.63 6.99 -1.78
N ASP A 122 -20.94 5.85 -1.73
CA ASP A 122 -20.71 5.11 -0.50
C ASP A 122 -19.54 5.74 0.28
N GLY A 123 -19.84 6.38 1.41
CA GLY A 123 -18.85 7.11 2.22
C GLY A 123 -17.70 6.27 2.79
N GLU A 124 -17.85 4.93 2.90
CA GLU A 124 -16.75 4.04 3.28
C GLU A 124 -15.86 3.71 2.08
N ARG A 125 -16.45 3.65 0.88
CA ARG A 125 -15.81 3.35 -0.41
C ARG A 125 -15.19 4.57 -1.11
N LEU A 126 -15.67 5.77 -0.82
CA LEU A 126 -15.04 7.01 -1.28
C LEU A 126 -13.57 7.10 -0.82
N SER A 127 -13.26 6.49 0.33
CA SER A 127 -11.89 6.40 0.86
C SER A 127 -10.95 5.51 0.05
N HIS A 128 -11.45 4.63 -0.82
CA HIS A 128 -10.60 3.79 -1.67
C HIS A 128 -10.35 4.39 -3.05
N LEU A 129 -11.24 5.29 -3.54
CA LEU A 129 -10.99 6.08 -4.75
C LEU A 129 -9.84 7.07 -4.53
N ILE A 130 -9.60 7.44 -3.27
CA ILE A 130 -8.58 8.40 -2.84
C ILE A 130 -7.82 7.77 -1.67
N VAL A 131 -6.68 7.15 -1.98
CA VAL A 131 -5.84 6.36 -1.06
C VAL A 131 -5.19 7.20 0.07
N THR A 132 -5.44 8.50 0.13
CA THR A 132 -4.71 9.42 1.01
C THR A 132 -5.59 10.09 2.06
N PRO A 133 -5.06 10.35 3.27
CA PRO A 133 -5.90 10.70 4.40
C PRO A 133 -6.33 12.17 4.39
N SER A 134 -7.38 12.49 5.15
CA SER A 134 -8.16 13.73 5.04
C SER A 134 -7.84 14.74 6.13
N GLY A 135 -7.93 16.05 5.86
CA GLY A 135 -8.02 17.08 6.90
C GLY A 135 -7.33 18.43 6.69
N CYS A 136 -6.88 18.80 5.49
CA CYS A 136 -6.60 20.19 5.12
C CYS A 136 -7.63 20.70 4.08
N GLY A 137 -7.69 22.01 3.82
CA GLY A 137 -8.66 22.60 2.89
C GLY A 137 -8.53 22.11 1.44
N GLU A 138 -7.37 21.56 1.09
CA GLU A 138 -7.12 20.92 -0.19
C GLU A 138 -7.68 19.49 -0.17
N GLN A 139 -7.28 18.67 0.81
CA GLN A 139 -7.76 17.29 1.01
C GLN A 139 -9.27 17.18 1.22
N ASN A 140 -9.90 18.16 1.84
CA ASN A 140 -11.35 18.18 2.00
C ASN A 140 -12.06 18.31 0.65
N MET A 141 -11.53 19.15 -0.25
CA MET A 141 -12.03 19.23 -1.63
C MET A 141 -11.75 17.95 -2.40
N ILE A 142 -10.63 17.28 -2.14
CA ILE A 142 -10.33 15.96 -2.72
C ILE A 142 -11.46 14.97 -2.40
N GLY A 143 -11.90 14.90 -1.13
CA GLY A 143 -13.00 14.02 -0.73
C GLY A 143 -14.39 14.47 -1.22
N MET A 144 -14.68 15.78 -1.18
CA MET A 144 -16.00 16.30 -1.55
C MET A 144 -16.30 16.19 -3.05
N THR A 145 -15.27 16.36 -3.88
CA THR A 145 -15.44 16.55 -5.33
C THR A 145 -16.03 15.33 -6.06
N PRO A 146 -15.55 14.09 -5.87
CA PRO A 146 -16.13 12.93 -6.53
C PRO A 146 -17.60 12.73 -6.18
N THR A 147 -17.99 12.96 -4.91
CA THR A 147 -19.38 12.83 -4.47
C THR A 147 -20.29 13.87 -5.14
N VAL A 148 -19.84 15.13 -5.26
CA VAL A 148 -20.62 16.18 -5.96
C VAL A 148 -20.89 15.78 -7.41
N ILE A 149 -19.88 15.34 -8.15
CA ILE A 149 -20.09 14.94 -9.55
C ILE A 149 -20.92 13.66 -9.64
N ALA A 150 -20.72 12.69 -8.75
CA ALA A 150 -21.45 11.43 -8.81
C ALA A 150 -22.95 11.68 -8.66
N VAL A 151 -23.32 12.56 -7.72
CA VAL A 151 -24.71 12.99 -7.56
C VAL A 151 -25.21 13.73 -8.80
N HIS A 152 -24.41 14.65 -9.34
CA HIS A 152 -24.76 15.41 -10.55
C HIS A 152 -24.99 14.49 -11.77
N TYR A 153 -24.12 13.50 -11.96
CA TYR A 153 -24.21 12.51 -13.03
C TYR A 153 -25.46 11.63 -12.88
N LEU A 154 -25.71 11.09 -11.68
CA LEU A 154 -26.88 10.24 -11.44
C LEU A 154 -28.19 11.01 -11.50
N ASP A 155 -28.20 12.29 -11.11
CA ASP A 155 -29.36 13.18 -11.28
C ASP A 155 -29.66 13.39 -12.77
N GLN A 156 -28.64 13.65 -13.59
CA GLN A 156 -28.82 13.92 -15.02
C GLN A 156 -29.14 12.68 -15.86
N THR A 157 -28.64 11.52 -15.47
CA THR A 157 -28.91 10.24 -16.15
C THR A 157 -30.13 9.51 -15.59
N GLU A 158 -30.78 10.08 -14.58
CA GLU A 158 -31.95 9.52 -13.87
C GLU A 158 -31.70 8.09 -13.32
N GLN A 159 -30.46 7.77 -12.96
CA GLN A 159 -30.06 6.40 -12.58
C GLN A 159 -30.24 6.06 -11.09
N TRP A 160 -30.75 6.98 -10.26
CA TRP A 160 -30.93 6.74 -8.82
C TRP A 160 -31.81 5.54 -8.47
N GLY A 161 -32.77 5.19 -9.33
CA GLY A 161 -33.58 3.98 -9.16
C GLY A 161 -32.74 2.71 -9.09
N LYS A 162 -31.58 2.68 -9.76
CA LYS A 162 -30.65 1.53 -9.81
C LYS A 162 -29.73 1.46 -8.58
N PHE A 163 -29.38 2.60 -7.99
CA PHE A 163 -28.46 2.70 -6.84
C PHE A 163 -29.17 2.66 -5.48
N GLY A 164 -30.46 3.00 -5.45
CA GLY A 164 -31.29 3.05 -4.25
C GLY A 164 -31.62 4.49 -3.85
N LEU A 165 -32.92 4.79 -3.70
CA LEU A 165 -33.42 6.15 -3.44
C LEU A 165 -32.90 6.77 -2.14
N GLY A 166 -32.53 5.96 -1.14
CA GLY A 166 -31.94 6.44 0.12
C GLY A 166 -30.51 6.96 -0.02
N LYS A 167 -29.72 6.42 -0.98
CA LYS A 167 -28.30 6.79 -1.16
C LYS A 167 -28.12 8.22 -1.64
N ARG A 168 -29.10 8.79 -2.35
CA ARG A 168 -29.06 10.19 -2.75
C ARG A 168 -29.01 11.12 -1.55
N GLN A 169 -29.80 10.84 -0.52
CA GLN A 169 -29.83 11.65 0.70
C GLN A 169 -28.52 11.52 1.48
N GLU A 170 -27.96 10.31 1.57
CA GLU A 170 -26.65 10.05 2.19
C GLU A 170 -25.53 10.83 1.50
N ALA A 171 -25.48 10.80 0.16
CA ALA A 171 -24.52 11.56 -0.63
C ALA A 171 -24.69 13.08 -0.43
N LEU A 172 -25.93 13.59 -0.38
CA LEU A 172 -26.17 15.01 -0.08
C LEU A 172 -25.68 15.40 1.31
N ASP A 173 -25.82 14.52 2.31
CA ASP A 173 -25.33 14.79 3.65
C ASP A 173 -23.80 14.73 3.73
N LEU A 174 -23.15 13.88 2.94
CA LEU A 174 -21.69 13.90 2.73
C LEU A 174 -21.23 15.22 2.08
N ILE A 175 -21.93 15.70 1.05
CA ILE A 175 -21.63 16.98 0.38
C ILE A 175 -21.80 18.15 1.37
N LYS A 176 -22.88 18.16 2.19
CA LYS A 176 -23.08 19.18 3.25
C LYS A 176 -21.98 19.15 4.30
N LYS A 177 -21.54 17.95 4.70
CA LYS A 177 -20.42 17.77 5.64
C LYS A 177 -19.13 18.31 5.04
N GLY A 178 -18.81 17.96 3.80
CA GLY A 178 -17.66 18.47 3.06
C GLY A 178 -17.69 20.00 2.92
N TYR A 179 -18.84 20.58 2.59
CA TYR A 179 -19.04 22.04 2.54
C TYR A 179 -18.75 22.69 3.90
N THR A 180 -19.35 22.16 4.98
CA THR A 180 -19.15 22.69 6.34
C THR A 180 -17.68 22.61 6.78
N GLN A 181 -17.01 21.51 6.46
CA GLN A 181 -15.58 21.34 6.71
C GLN A 181 -14.74 22.31 5.86
N GLN A 182 -15.11 22.57 4.61
CA GLN A 182 -14.39 23.50 3.74
C GLN A 182 -14.43 24.93 4.28
N LEU A 183 -15.56 25.34 4.87
CA LEU A 183 -15.69 26.66 5.48
C LEU A 183 -14.71 26.90 6.64
N SER A 184 -14.22 25.84 7.30
CA SER A 184 -13.19 25.98 8.34
C SER A 184 -11.84 26.45 7.82
N PHE A 185 -11.60 26.35 6.51
CA PHE A 185 -10.39 26.81 5.82
C PHE A 185 -10.59 28.15 5.09
N ARG A 186 -11.78 28.76 5.20
CA ARG A 186 -12.07 30.10 4.67
C ARG A 186 -11.38 31.16 5.51
N GLN A 187 -10.58 32.00 4.87
CA GLN A 187 -9.89 33.11 5.51
C GLN A 187 -10.78 34.38 5.61
N PRO A 188 -10.42 35.35 6.48
CA PRO A 188 -11.18 36.60 6.63
C PRO A 188 -11.32 37.41 5.34
N ASN A 189 -10.34 37.30 4.43
CA ASN A 189 -10.35 37.91 3.10
C ASN A 189 -11.26 37.18 2.09
N LYS A 190 -12.04 36.20 2.54
CA LYS A 190 -12.97 35.37 1.77
C LYS A 190 -12.30 34.35 0.82
N ALA A 191 -10.98 34.21 0.86
CA ALA A 191 -10.23 33.23 0.08
C ALA A 191 -10.02 31.92 0.85
N PHE A 192 -9.44 30.92 0.18
CA PHE A 192 -9.12 29.61 0.77
C PHE A 192 -7.62 29.31 0.75
N ALA A 193 -7.19 28.49 1.72
CA ALA A 193 -5.83 27.95 1.79
C ALA A 193 -5.89 26.51 2.33
N ALA A 194 -4.82 25.73 2.15
CA ALA A 194 -4.71 24.42 2.79
C ALA A 194 -4.86 24.48 4.32
N PHE A 195 -4.31 25.52 4.94
CA PHE A 195 -4.36 25.78 6.38
C PHE A 195 -4.56 27.28 6.65
N LEU A 196 -5.25 27.63 7.73
CA LEU A 196 -5.52 29.03 8.10
C LEU A 196 -4.25 29.87 8.33
N GLY A 197 -3.13 29.25 8.72
CA GLY A 197 -1.86 29.93 8.94
C GLY A 197 -1.00 30.13 7.68
N ARG A 198 -1.49 29.74 6.50
CA ARG A 198 -0.78 29.86 5.22
C ARG A 198 -1.37 31.00 4.37
N PRO A 199 -0.60 31.65 3.48
CA PRO A 199 -1.17 32.57 2.49
C PRO A 199 -2.29 31.91 1.67
N SER A 200 -3.29 32.71 1.27
CA SER A 200 -4.40 32.23 0.44
C SER A 200 -3.90 31.79 -0.95
N SER A 201 -4.42 30.66 -1.44
CA SER A 201 -4.08 30.15 -2.77
C SER A 201 -5.11 30.63 -3.79
N THR A 202 -4.63 31.20 -4.90
CA THR A 202 -5.46 31.60 -6.04
C THR A 202 -6.09 30.36 -6.68
N TRP A 203 -5.28 29.33 -6.93
CA TRP A 203 -5.73 28.09 -7.55
C TRP A 203 -6.78 27.37 -6.70
N LEU A 204 -6.53 27.20 -5.38
CA LEU A 204 -7.48 26.52 -4.50
C LEU A 204 -8.79 27.31 -4.39
N THR A 205 -8.71 28.63 -4.31
CA THR A 205 -9.90 29.48 -4.23
C THR A 205 -10.75 29.33 -5.50
N ALA A 206 -10.12 29.32 -6.68
CA ALA A 206 -10.83 29.07 -7.94
C ALA A 206 -11.41 27.65 -8.01
N TYR A 207 -10.69 26.64 -7.52
CA TYR A 207 -11.19 25.26 -7.45
C TYR A 207 -12.41 25.12 -6.54
N VAL A 208 -12.39 25.76 -5.37
CA VAL A 208 -13.55 25.81 -4.46
C VAL A 208 -14.73 26.50 -5.13
N VAL A 209 -14.51 27.61 -5.85
CA VAL A 209 -15.56 28.27 -6.63
C VAL A 209 -16.17 27.31 -7.65
N LYS A 210 -15.34 26.62 -8.44
CA LYS A 210 -15.78 25.63 -9.44
C LYS A 210 -16.70 24.55 -8.81
N VAL A 211 -16.22 23.88 -7.76
CA VAL A 211 -16.97 22.80 -7.12
C VAL A 211 -18.22 23.30 -6.39
N PHE A 212 -18.17 24.47 -5.76
CA PHE A 212 -19.34 25.06 -5.10
C PHE A 212 -20.41 25.50 -6.09
N SER A 213 -20.03 25.99 -7.27
CA SER A 213 -20.98 26.29 -8.36
C SER A 213 -21.72 25.04 -8.82
N LEU A 214 -21.01 23.92 -9.00
CA LEU A 214 -21.65 22.63 -9.32
C LEU A 214 -22.55 22.13 -8.18
N ALA A 215 -22.09 22.26 -6.93
CA ALA A 215 -22.83 21.82 -5.74
C ALA A 215 -24.03 22.72 -5.39
N ALA A 216 -24.11 23.96 -5.89
CA ALA A 216 -25.21 24.89 -5.64
C ALA A 216 -26.56 24.37 -6.17
N ASN A 217 -26.54 23.48 -7.16
CA ASN A 217 -27.74 22.80 -7.67
C ASN A 217 -28.19 21.62 -6.77
N LEU A 218 -27.36 21.21 -5.80
CA LEU A 218 -27.57 20.03 -4.96
C LEU A 218 -27.84 20.39 -3.50
N ILE A 219 -27.10 21.37 -2.96
CA ILE A 219 -27.18 21.82 -1.57
C ILE A 219 -27.27 23.35 -1.49
N ALA A 220 -27.75 23.87 -0.37
CA ALA A 220 -27.77 25.31 -0.13
C ALA A 220 -26.35 25.83 0.12
N ILE A 221 -25.76 26.48 -0.88
CA ILE A 221 -24.48 27.20 -0.78
C ILE A 221 -24.76 28.67 -0.48
N ASP A 222 -24.09 29.23 0.53
CA ASP A 222 -24.15 30.66 0.83
C ASP A 222 -23.51 31.48 -0.32
N SER A 223 -24.32 32.33 -0.96
CA SER A 223 -23.89 33.17 -2.09
C SER A 223 -22.80 34.17 -1.67
N GLU A 224 -22.80 34.65 -0.43
CA GLU A 224 -21.75 35.52 0.10
C GLU A 224 -20.41 34.79 0.28
N VAL A 225 -20.43 33.46 0.44
CA VAL A 225 -19.22 32.64 0.41
C VAL A 225 -18.68 32.55 -1.00
N LEU A 226 -19.52 32.14 -1.95
CA LEU A 226 -19.13 31.91 -3.33
C LEU A 226 -18.71 33.20 -4.04
N CYS A 227 -19.58 34.21 -4.03
CA CYS A 227 -19.33 35.47 -4.74
C CYS A 227 -18.30 36.34 -4.02
N GLY A 228 -18.12 36.17 -2.71
CA GLY A 228 -17.00 36.76 -1.97
C GLY A 228 -15.64 36.23 -2.46
N ALA A 229 -15.53 34.92 -2.72
CA ALA A 229 -14.32 34.31 -3.28
C ALA A 229 -14.09 34.75 -4.74
N VAL A 230 -15.15 34.79 -5.56
CA VAL A 230 -15.11 35.32 -6.94
C VAL A 230 -14.61 36.77 -6.96
N LYS A 231 -15.15 37.62 -6.09
CA LYS A 231 -14.74 39.02 -5.98
C LYS A 231 -13.27 39.16 -5.57
N TRP A 232 -12.81 38.32 -4.64
CA TRP A 232 -11.40 38.31 -4.23
C TRP A 232 -10.47 37.90 -5.38
N LEU A 233 -10.81 36.86 -6.15
CA LEU A 233 -10.03 36.45 -7.33
C LEU A 233 -9.87 37.60 -8.34
N ILE A 234 -10.97 38.31 -8.64
CA ILE A 234 -10.96 39.40 -9.62
C ILE A 234 -10.17 40.61 -9.12
N LEU A 235 -10.38 41.02 -7.87
CA LEU A 235 -9.79 42.27 -7.37
C LEU A 235 -8.32 42.12 -6.94
N GLU A 236 -7.98 41.00 -6.32
CA GLU A 236 -6.66 40.81 -5.71
C GLU A 236 -5.71 39.99 -6.58
N LYS A 237 -6.23 39.13 -7.47
CA LYS A 237 -5.43 38.15 -8.21
C LYS A 237 -5.43 38.30 -9.72
N GLN A 238 -6.33 39.10 -10.30
CA GLN A 238 -6.30 39.41 -11.72
C GLN A 238 -5.43 40.65 -12.01
N LYS A 239 -4.44 40.49 -12.89
CA LYS A 239 -3.63 41.59 -13.41
C LYS A 239 -4.41 42.40 -14.46
N PRO A 240 -3.97 43.64 -14.76
CA PRO A 240 -4.63 44.49 -15.76
C PRO A 240 -4.70 43.90 -17.17
N ASP A 241 -3.75 43.04 -17.54
CA ASP A 241 -3.66 42.31 -18.80
C ASP A 241 -4.56 41.07 -18.88
N GLY A 242 -5.28 40.75 -17.80
CA GLY A 242 -6.21 39.62 -17.73
C GLY A 242 -5.62 38.35 -17.10
N VAL A 243 -4.32 38.33 -16.80
CA VAL A 243 -3.63 37.17 -16.20
C VAL A 243 -4.01 37.01 -14.73
N PHE A 244 -4.28 35.78 -14.29
CA PHE A 244 -4.39 35.47 -12.87
C PHE A 244 -3.03 35.03 -12.29
N GLN A 245 -2.65 35.56 -11.12
CA GLN A 245 -1.38 35.24 -10.46
C GLN A 245 -1.59 34.37 -9.21
N GLU A 246 -0.71 33.39 -9.01
CA GLU A 246 -0.64 32.58 -7.78
C GLU A 246 0.45 33.12 -6.85
N ASP A 247 0.04 33.56 -5.65
CA ASP A 247 0.93 34.10 -4.61
C ASP A 247 1.06 33.15 -3.40
N GLY A 248 0.15 32.18 -3.27
CA GLY A 248 0.12 31.19 -2.21
C GLY A 248 0.02 29.81 -2.83
N PRO A 249 1.10 29.25 -3.40
CA PRO A 249 1.03 27.97 -4.09
C PRO A 249 0.44 26.89 -3.18
N VAL A 250 -0.47 26.11 -3.75
CA VAL A 250 -1.06 24.95 -3.09
C VAL A 250 0.01 23.99 -2.58
N ILE A 251 -0.31 23.31 -1.49
CA ILE A 251 0.55 22.26 -0.94
C ILE A 251 0.49 21.02 -1.85
N HIS A 252 -0.66 20.83 -2.49
CA HIS A 252 -0.95 19.82 -3.49
C HIS A 252 -0.66 20.29 -4.92
N GLN A 253 0.59 20.13 -5.34
CA GLN A 253 1.10 20.53 -6.65
C GLN A 253 0.69 19.61 -7.82
N GLU A 254 -0.09 18.57 -7.55
CA GLU A 254 -0.83 17.73 -8.49
C GLU A 254 -2.28 18.15 -8.61
N MET A 255 -2.83 18.84 -7.59
CA MET A 255 -4.14 19.44 -7.72
C MET A 255 -4.13 20.55 -8.77
N ILE A 256 -2.99 21.18 -9.05
CA ILE A 256 -2.83 22.12 -10.17
C ILE A 256 -2.72 21.43 -11.54
N GLY A 257 -2.57 20.10 -11.60
CA GLY A 257 -2.41 19.36 -12.86
C GLY A 257 -1.08 19.63 -13.57
N GLY A 258 -1.08 19.66 -14.91
CA GLY A 258 0.08 19.90 -15.78
C GLY A 258 0.72 21.30 -15.68
N PHE A 259 0.42 22.04 -14.63
CA PHE A 259 0.81 23.42 -14.32
C PHE A 259 2.28 23.60 -13.88
N LYS A 260 3.08 22.53 -13.82
CA LYS A 260 4.43 22.56 -13.20
C LYS A 260 5.51 23.28 -14.02
N ASP A 261 5.37 23.40 -15.34
CA ASP A 261 6.42 24.01 -16.17
C ASP A 261 6.25 25.54 -16.33
N ALA A 262 7.35 26.25 -16.10
CA ALA A 262 7.38 27.71 -15.98
C ALA A 262 7.07 28.47 -17.29
N GLU A 263 7.15 27.82 -18.46
CA GLU A 263 6.99 28.50 -19.75
C GLU A 263 5.53 28.91 -20.06
N GLU A 264 4.53 28.15 -19.57
CA GLU A 264 3.10 28.36 -19.91
C GLU A 264 2.17 28.43 -18.70
N LYS A 265 2.76 28.52 -17.49
CA LYS A 265 2.06 28.57 -16.21
C LYS A 265 0.93 29.62 -16.19
N ASP A 266 1.21 30.83 -16.64
CA ASP A 266 0.22 31.93 -16.58
C ASP A 266 -1.02 31.66 -17.45
N VAL A 267 -0.85 30.94 -18.57
CA VAL A 267 -1.95 30.57 -19.47
C VAL A 267 -2.82 29.50 -18.81
N SER A 268 -2.22 28.44 -18.28
CA SER A 268 -2.95 27.36 -17.63
C SER A 268 -3.71 27.85 -16.38
N LEU A 269 -3.13 28.75 -15.57
CA LEU A 269 -3.82 29.32 -14.39
C LEU A 269 -5.01 30.16 -14.83
N THR A 270 -4.78 31.03 -15.81
CA THR A 270 -5.80 31.95 -16.30
C THR A 270 -6.96 31.18 -16.94
N ALA A 271 -6.69 30.12 -17.70
CA ALA A 271 -7.71 29.23 -18.23
C ALA A 271 -8.49 28.52 -17.12
N PHE A 272 -7.80 27.97 -16.12
CA PHE A 272 -8.44 27.29 -15.00
C PHE A 272 -9.37 28.23 -14.19
N VAL A 273 -8.89 29.43 -13.85
CA VAL A 273 -9.69 30.43 -13.12
C VAL A 273 -10.85 30.90 -13.98
N LEU A 274 -10.65 31.11 -15.29
CA LEU A 274 -11.71 31.48 -16.22
C LEU A 274 -12.84 30.44 -16.25
N ILE A 275 -12.52 29.15 -16.32
CA ILE A 275 -13.52 28.05 -16.28
C ILE A 275 -14.33 28.12 -14.97
N ALA A 276 -13.66 28.29 -13.84
CA ALA A 276 -14.33 28.41 -12.54
C ALA A 276 -15.25 29.64 -12.45
N LEU A 277 -14.82 30.78 -12.99
CA LEU A 277 -15.62 32.00 -13.04
C LEU A 277 -16.83 31.87 -13.97
N GLN A 278 -16.71 31.12 -15.06
CA GLN A 278 -17.83 30.83 -15.95
C GLN A 278 -18.86 29.91 -15.31
N GLU A 279 -18.44 28.84 -14.63
CA GLU A 279 -19.37 27.97 -13.90
C GLU A 279 -20.11 28.72 -12.77
N ALA A 280 -19.49 29.75 -12.18
CA ALA A 280 -20.11 30.61 -11.16
C ALA A 280 -20.91 31.80 -11.74
N ASN A 281 -20.90 32.01 -13.06
CA ASN A 281 -21.41 33.24 -13.67
C ASN A 281 -22.89 33.47 -13.33
N ASP A 282 -23.72 32.46 -13.51
CA ASP A 282 -25.17 32.58 -13.31
C ASP A 282 -25.57 32.86 -11.86
N ILE A 283 -24.72 32.48 -10.89
CA ILE A 283 -24.97 32.67 -9.46
C ILE A 283 -24.49 34.06 -8.99
N CYS A 284 -23.36 34.52 -9.52
CA CYS A 284 -22.69 35.74 -9.04
C CYS A 284 -22.85 36.96 -9.95
N GLU A 285 -23.58 36.85 -11.07
CA GLU A 285 -23.79 37.95 -12.03
C GLU A 285 -24.33 39.22 -11.36
N GLU A 286 -25.34 39.09 -10.48
CA GLU A 286 -25.97 40.24 -9.81
C GLU A 286 -25.13 40.82 -8.67
N GLN A 287 -24.25 40.01 -8.06
CA GLN A 287 -23.44 40.42 -6.91
C GLN A 287 -22.09 41.04 -7.31
N VAL A 288 -21.54 40.63 -8.46
CA VAL A 288 -20.20 41.01 -8.91
C VAL A 288 -20.25 41.61 -10.32
N ASN A 289 -20.50 42.92 -10.39
CA ASN A 289 -20.59 43.67 -11.66
C ASN A 289 -19.34 43.56 -12.55
N SER A 290 -18.16 43.31 -11.97
CA SER A 290 -16.90 43.17 -12.70
C SER A 290 -16.67 41.78 -13.32
N LEU A 291 -17.54 40.80 -13.05
CA LEU A 291 -17.37 39.40 -13.44
C LEU A 291 -17.26 39.23 -14.96
N ARG A 292 -18.25 39.74 -15.71
CA ARG A 292 -18.25 39.67 -17.18
C ARG A 292 -17.02 40.32 -17.81
N ALA A 293 -16.61 41.48 -17.30
CA ALA A 293 -15.43 42.18 -17.79
C ALA A 293 -14.13 41.40 -17.49
N SER A 294 -14.04 40.78 -16.31
CA SER A 294 -12.93 39.90 -15.93
C SER A 294 -12.82 38.69 -16.85
N ILE A 295 -13.95 38.02 -17.12
CA ILE A 295 -14.05 36.86 -18.00
C ILE A 295 -13.58 37.22 -19.43
N GLN A 296 -14.02 38.37 -19.96
CA GLN A 296 -13.59 38.79 -21.29
C GLN A 296 -12.08 39.09 -21.37
N LYS A 297 -11.51 39.79 -20.38
CA LYS A 297 -10.07 40.07 -20.33
C LYS A 297 -9.23 38.80 -20.30
N ALA A 298 -9.60 37.84 -19.46
CA ALA A 298 -8.93 36.54 -19.41
C ALA A 298 -9.05 35.81 -20.75
N GLY A 299 -10.24 35.80 -21.37
CA GLY A 299 -10.44 35.20 -22.69
C GLY A 299 -9.61 35.86 -23.80
N ASP A 300 -9.46 37.18 -23.78
CA ASP A 300 -8.64 37.91 -24.76
C ASP A 300 -7.15 37.61 -24.58
N PHE A 301 -6.68 37.54 -23.33
CA PHE A 301 -5.31 37.11 -23.01
C PHE A 301 -5.03 35.70 -23.55
N LEU A 302 -5.92 34.75 -23.30
CA LEU A 302 -5.77 33.37 -23.76
C LEU A 302 -5.75 33.30 -25.29
N ALA A 303 -6.69 33.96 -25.97
CA ALA A 303 -6.78 33.96 -27.43
C ALA A 303 -5.51 34.55 -28.09
N ALA A 304 -4.95 35.63 -27.51
CA ALA A 304 -3.74 36.26 -28.02
C ALA A 304 -2.49 35.36 -27.90
N HIS A 305 -2.41 34.52 -26.87
CA HIS A 305 -1.25 33.66 -26.60
C HIS A 305 -1.42 32.22 -27.10
N TYR A 306 -2.63 31.82 -27.49
CA TYR A 306 -2.98 30.43 -27.83
C TYR A 306 -2.12 29.84 -28.94
N LEU A 307 -1.84 30.61 -30.01
CA LEU A 307 -1.05 30.14 -31.14
C LEU A 307 0.43 29.88 -30.79
N ASN A 308 0.92 30.40 -29.67
CA ASN A 308 2.28 30.19 -29.20
C ASN A 308 2.43 28.97 -28.27
N LEU A 309 1.33 28.38 -27.80
CA LEU A 309 1.34 27.21 -26.92
C LEU A 309 2.00 25.98 -27.56
N ARG A 310 2.84 25.28 -26.82
CA ARG A 310 3.54 24.08 -27.29
C ARG A 310 3.02 22.84 -26.60
N ARG A 311 2.57 22.97 -25.36
CA ARG A 311 2.19 21.84 -24.52
C ARG A 311 0.75 21.39 -24.81
N PRO A 312 0.52 20.10 -25.12
CA PRO A 312 -0.81 19.53 -25.26
C PRO A 312 -1.73 19.82 -24.09
N TYR A 313 -1.20 19.82 -22.86
CA TYR A 313 -1.96 20.16 -21.66
C TYR A 313 -2.50 21.61 -21.70
N SER A 314 -1.63 22.59 -21.95
CA SER A 314 -2.01 24.00 -22.03
C SER A 314 -2.99 24.27 -23.17
N VAL A 315 -2.78 23.62 -24.32
CA VAL A 315 -3.70 23.70 -25.47
C VAL A 315 -5.07 23.16 -25.10
N ALA A 316 -5.16 22.02 -24.42
CA ALA A 316 -6.44 21.42 -24.06
C ALA A 316 -7.25 22.26 -23.06
N ILE A 317 -6.63 22.70 -21.96
CA ILE A 317 -7.33 23.50 -20.93
C ILE A 317 -7.73 24.89 -21.43
N ALA A 318 -6.84 25.58 -22.16
CA ALA A 318 -7.16 26.87 -22.76
C ALA A 318 -8.19 26.71 -23.89
N GLY A 319 -8.15 25.59 -24.63
CA GLY A 319 -9.13 25.25 -25.66
C GLY A 319 -10.52 25.15 -25.07
N TYR A 320 -10.69 24.43 -23.96
CA TYR A 320 -11.98 24.35 -23.27
C TYR A 320 -12.47 25.72 -22.79
N ALA A 321 -11.61 26.50 -22.14
CA ALA A 321 -11.97 27.82 -21.64
C ALA A 321 -12.40 28.78 -22.77
N LEU A 322 -11.74 28.71 -23.93
CA LEU A 322 -12.10 29.48 -25.14
C LEU A 322 -13.37 28.93 -25.82
N ALA A 323 -13.60 27.62 -25.80
CA ALA A 323 -14.80 27.00 -26.34
C ALA A 323 -16.06 27.45 -25.58
N GLN A 324 -15.98 27.60 -24.25
CA GLN A 324 -17.08 28.14 -23.46
C GLN A 324 -17.40 29.62 -23.79
N LEU A 325 -16.43 30.38 -24.31
CA LEU A 325 -16.61 31.77 -24.77
C LEU A 325 -16.97 31.87 -26.26
N ASP A 326 -17.20 30.75 -26.95
CA ASP A 326 -17.35 30.68 -28.41
C ASP A 326 -16.18 31.33 -29.20
N LYS A 327 -14.98 31.32 -28.61
CA LYS A 327 -13.74 31.90 -29.20
C LYS A 327 -12.78 30.84 -29.78
N LEU A 328 -13.07 29.56 -29.61
CA LEU A 328 -12.26 28.47 -30.18
C LEU A 328 -12.70 28.20 -31.63
N ASN A 329 -12.23 29.00 -32.58
CA ASN A 329 -12.57 28.88 -34.00
C ASN A 329 -11.36 29.12 -34.93
N GLY A 330 -11.51 28.70 -36.19
CA GLY A 330 -10.50 28.86 -37.24
C GLY A 330 -9.13 28.33 -36.83
N PRO A 331 -8.06 29.15 -36.86
CA PRO A 331 -6.70 28.67 -36.60
C PRO A 331 -6.49 28.19 -35.15
N LEU A 332 -7.30 28.64 -34.18
CA LEU A 332 -7.24 28.13 -32.81
C LEU A 332 -7.82 26.71 -32.72
N GLN A 333 -8.93 26.47 -33.42
CA GLN A 333 -9.55 25.13 -33.49
C GLN A 333 -8.67 24.15 -34.24
N ASP A 334 -8.07 24.56 -35.37
CA ASP A 334 -7.14 23.72 -36.14
C ASP A 334 -5.94 23.30 -35.27
N LYS A 335 -5.39 24.24 -34.50
CA LYS A 335 -4.31 23.95 -33.56
C LYS A 335 -4.76 22.96 -32.48
N PHE A 336 -5.93 23.16 -31.90
CA PHE A 336 -6.48 22.28 -30.87
C PHE A 336 -6.57 20.82 -31.38
N LEU A 337 -7.17 20.62 -32.56
CA LEU A 337 -7.35 19.30 -33.18
C LEU A 337 -6.00 18.68 -33.60
N ASN A 338 -5.10 19.45 -34.21
CA ASN A 338 -3.78 18.96 -34.65
C ASN A 338 -2.83 18.60 -33.50
N THR A 339 -3.13 19.06 -32.28
CA THR A 339 -2.36 18.71 -31.08
C THR A 339 -2.73 17.31 -30.56
N ALA A 340 -3.87 16.75 -30.99
CA ALA A 340 -4.26 15.39 -30.64
C ALA A 340 -3.31 14.37 -31.25
N THR A 341 -2.69 13.56 -30.41
CA THR A 341 -1.89 12.39 -30.84
C THR A 341 -2.85 11.28 -31.24
N GLU A 342 -2.66 10.73 -32.46
CA GLU A 342 -3.50 9.68 -33.05
C GLU A 342 -5.01 10.04 -33.13
N GLY A 343 -5.36 11.32 -32.97
CA GLY A 343 -6.74 11.79 -32.94
C GLY A 343 -7.55 11.33 -31.72
N ASN A 344 -6.92 10.77 -30.68
CA ASN A 344 -7.62 10.22 -29.51
C ASN A 344 -7.15 10.77 -28.15
N ARG A 345 -6.00 11.45 -28.07
CA ARG A 345 -5.46 11.94 -26.79
C ARG A 345 -4.58 13.18 -26.93
N TRP A 346 -4.51 13.98 -25.88
CA TRP A 346 -3.58 15.11 -25.78
C TRP A 346 -2.50 14.74 -24.77
N GLU A 347 -1.38 14.23 -25.26
CA GLU A 347 -0.35 13.60 -24.43
C GLU A 347 1.03 14.25 -24.49
N GLU A 348 1.70 14.26 -23.34
CA GLU A 348 3.12 14.56 -23.20
C GLU A 348 3.90 13.33 -22.73
N PRO A 349 5.12 13.09 -23.26
CA PRO A 349 5.95 11.95 -22.84
C PRO A 349 6.24 11.97 -21.34
N GLY A 350 6.03 10.83 -20.67
CA GLY A 350 6.36 10.65 -19.25
C GLY A 350 5.38 11.26 -18.25
N GLN A 351 4.27 11.86 -18.70
CA GLN A 351 3.32 12.61 -17.85
C GLN A 351 1.89 12.02 -17.88
N ARG A 352 1.75 10.71 -17.60
CA ARG A 352 0.50 9.95 -17.78
C ARG A 352 -0.74 10.56 -17.11
N LEU A 353 -0.65 10.96 -15.84
CA LEU A 353 -1.79 11.53 -15.10
C LEU A 353 -2.24 12.87 -15.68
N TYR A 354 -1.30 13.71 -16.10
CA TYR A 354 -1.61 14.99 -16.72
C TYR A 354 -2.16 14.82 -18.13
N ASN A 355 -1.77 13.74 -18.84
CA ASN A 355 -2.35 13.40 -20.14
C ASN A 355 -3.83 13.02 -20.00
N VAL A 356 -4.21 12.31 -18.93
CA VAL A 356 -5.62 12.01 -18.61
C VAL A 356 -6.40 13.30 -18.37
N GLU A 357 -5.86 14.20 -17.56
CA GLU A 357 -6.48 15.50 -17.28
C GLU A 357 -6.60 16.37 -18.55
N ALA A 358 -5.53 16.52 -19.33
CA ALA A 358 -5.53 17.25 -20.60
C ALA A 358 -6.58 16.71 -21.55
N THR A 359 -6.60 15.40 -21.75
CA THR A 359 -7.56 14.74 -22.64
C THR A 359 -9.00 14.88 -22.14
N SER A 360 -9.20 14.98 -20.82
CA SER A 360 -10.53 15.26 -20.24
C SER A 360 -11.01 16.70 -20.53
N TYR A 361 -10.12 17.70 -20.44
CA TYR A 361 -10.44 19.06 -20.88
C TYR A 361 -10.74 19.10 -22.38
N ALA A 362 -9.96 18.39 -23.18
CA ALA A 362 -10.17 18.30 -24.62
C ALA A 362 -11.53 17.67 -24.96
N LEU A 363 -11.92 16.60 -24.25
CA LEU A 363 -13.26 15.99 -24.39
C LEU A 363 -14.37 17.01 -24.08
N LEU A 364 -14.26 17.75 -22.96
CA LEU A 364 -15.22 18.80 -22.63
C LEU A 364 -15.28 19.91 -23.69
N ALA A 365 -14.14 20.26 -24.29
CA ALA A 365 -14.08 21.23 -25.39
C ALA A 365 -14.77 20.71 -26.66
N LEU A 366 -14.56 19.45 -27.04
CA LEU A 366 -15.22 18.82 -28.19
C LEU A 366 -16.75 18.77 -28.00
N LEU A 367 -17.21 18.42 -26.79
CA LEU A 367 -18.63 18.41 -26.43
C LEU A 367 -19.23 19.82 -26.52
N GLN A 368 -18.52 20.83 -26.03
CA GLN A 368 -18.93 22.24 -26.12
C GLN A 368 -19.03 22.71 -27.58
N LEU A 369 -18.09 22.29 -28.43
CA LEU A 369 -18.10 22.55 -29.87
C LEU A 369 -19.16 21.73 -30.63
N LYS A 370 -19.79 20.75 -29.98
CA LYS A 370 -20.74 19.78 -30.57
C LYS A 370 -20.13 18.94 -31.69
N ASP A 371 -18.82 18.67 -31.61
CA ASP A 371 -18.11 17.78 -32.53
C ASP A 371 -18.19 16.33 -32.04
N PHE A 372 -19.37 15.72 -32.18
CA PHE A 372 -19.63 14.38 -31.67
C PHE A 372 -18.93 13.27 -32.45
N ASP A 373 -18.49 13.52 -33.68
CA ASP A 373 -17.80 12.53 -34.51
C ASP A 373 -16.38 12.25 -34.01
N SER A 374 -15.70 13.27 -33.47
CA SER A 374 -14.33 13.17 -32.92
C SER A 374 -14.25 12.62 -31.49
N VAL A 375 -15.39 12.51 -30.79
CA VAL A 375 -15.46 12.16 -29.35
C VAL A 375 -15.22 10.67 -29.02
N PRO A 376 -15.76 9.68 -29.77
CA PRO A 376 -15.69 8.27 -29.37
C PRO A 376 -14.26 7.72 -29.16
N PRO A 377 -13.27 8.04 -30.01
CA PRO A 377 -11.88 7.61 -29.78
C PRO A 377 -11.30 8.16 -28.47
N VAL A 378 -11.64 9.40 -28.12
CA VAL A 378 -11.17 10.09 -26.91
C VAL A 378 -11.74 9.43 -25.65
N VAL A 379 -13.03 9.15 -25.65
CA VAL A 379 -13.73 8.48 -24.54
C VAL A 379 -13.16 7.08 -24.32
N ARG A 380 -12.91 6.31 -25.39
CA ARG A 380 -12.28 4.98 -25.29
C ARG A 380 -10.94 5.06 -24.59
N TRP A 381 -10.07 5.97 -25.03
CA TRP A 381 -8.74 6.10 -24.44
C TRP A 381 -8.81 6.46 -22.95
N LEU A 382 -9.67 7.40 -22.56
CA LEU A 382 -9.88 7.77 -21.15
C LEU A 382 -10.38 6.61 -20.28
N ASN A 383 -11.16 5.70 -20.84
CA ASN A 383 -11.63 4.51 -20.11
C ASN A 383 -10.50 3.50 -19.84
N GLU A 384 -9.53 3.40 -20.75
CA GLU A 384 -8.38 2.47 -20.66
C GLU A 384 -7.28 2.96 -19.72
N GLN A 385 -7.27 4.25 -19.37
CA GLN A 385 -6.24 4.82 -18.49
C GLN A 385 -6.47 4.59 -16.97
N ARG A 386 -7.35 3.68 -16.57
CA ARG A 386 -7.55 3.34 -15.14
C ARG A 386 -6.34 2.58 -14.61
N TYR A 387 -5.58 3.22 -13.74
CA TYR A 387 -4.41 2.61 -13.12
C TYR A 387 -4.52 2.92 -11.62
N TYR A 388 -4.55 1.86 -10.79
CA TYR A 388 -4.76 1.82 -9.34
C TYR A 388 -6.20 1.59 -8.86
N GLY A 389 -6.53 0.32 -8.56
CA GLY A 389 -7.58 -0.03 -7.60
C GLY A 389 -9.00 0.50 -7.89
N GLY A 390 -9.30 0.89 -9.14
CA GLY A 390 -10.58 1.49 -9.53
C GLY A 390 -10.59 3.02 -9.65
N GLY A 391 -9.46 3.72 -9.44
CA GLY A 391 -9.31 5.18 -9.60
C GLY A 391 -8.25 5.59 -10.64
N TYR A 392 -8.10 6.91 -10.87
CA TYR A 392 -7.16 7.50 -11.84
C TYR A 392 -5.88 8.06 -11.21
N GLY A 393 -5.63 7.84 -9.92
CA GLY A 393 -4.34 8.12 -9.27
C GLY A 393 -4.06 9.58 -8.84
N SER A 394 -4.87 10.58 -9.23
CA SER A 394 -4.83 11.95 -8.67
C SER A 394 -6.22 12.59 -8.60
N THR A 395 -6.38 13.61 -7.75
CA THR A 395 -7.67 14.31 -7.58
C THR A 395 -8.14 14.98 -8.87
N GLN A 396 -7.27 15.74 -9.56
CA GLN A 396 -7.68 16.41 -10.80
C GLN A 396 -7.97 15.43 -11.93
N ALA A 397 -7.13 14.40 -12.12
CA ALA A 397 -7.37 13.43 -13.17
C ALA A 397 -8.70 12.69 -12.94
N THR A 398 -8.95 12.28 -11.70
CA THR A 398 -10.22 11.63 -11.30
C THR A 398 -11.41 12.57 -11.44
N PHE A 399 -11.27 13.83 -11.01
CA PHE A 399 -12.29 14.86 -11.14
C PHE A 399 -12.65 15.14 -12.59
N MET A 400 -11.64 15.48 -13.41
CA MET A 400 -11.83 15.92 -14.77
C MET A 400 -12.32 14.80 -15.67
N VAL A 401 -11.78 13.58 -15.54
CA VAL A 401 -12.25 12.45 -16.35
C VAL A 401 -13.69 12.11 -16.02
N PHE A 402 -14.07 12.17 -14.74
CA PHE A 402 -15.42 11.86 -14.32
C PHE A 402 -16.40 12.95 -14.77
N GLN A 403 -16.04 14.23 -14.65
CA GLN A 403 -16.82 15.34 -15.21
C GLN A 403 -16.99 15.19 -16.73
N ALA A 404 -15.91 14.89 -17.46
CA ALA A 404 -15.93 14.78 -18.91
C ALA A 404 -16.76 13.58 -19.41
N LEU A 405 -16.60 12.42 -18.77
CA LEU A 405 -17.38 11.23 -19.10
C LEU A 405 -18.86 11.39 -18.70
N ALA A 406 -19.15 12.07 -17.59
CA ALA A 406 -20.52 12.39 -17.19
C ALA A 406 -21.20 13.32 -18.22
N GLN A 407 -20.50 14.37 -18.67
CA GLN A 407 -20.99 15.27 -19.69
C GLN A 407 -21.20 14.56 -21.04
N TYR A 408 -20.27 13.68 -21.45
CA TYR A 408 -20.42 12.87 -22.66
C TYR A 408 -21.69 12.01 -22.61
N GLN A 409 -21.94 11.33 -21.50
CA GLN A 409 -23.13 10.49 -21.33
C GLN A 409 -24.43 11.31 -21.33
N ARG A 410 -24.38 12.59 -20.93
CA ARG A 410 -25.52 13.50 -21.00
C ARG A 410 -25.80 13.96 -22.44
N ASP A 411 -24.77 14.35 -23.17
CA ASP A 411 -24.91 15.00 -24.47
C ASP A 411 -25.00 14.00 -25.63
N VAL A 412 -24.46 12.79 -25.46
CA VAL A 412 -24.48 11.70 -26.44
C VAL A 412 -25.21 10.49 -25.85
N PRO A 413 -26.55 10.49 -25.88
CA PRO A 413 -27.36 9.43 -25.30
C PRO A 413 -27.40 8.16 -26.18
N ASP A 414 -26.35 7.34 -26.17
CA ASP A 414 -26.32 6.02 -26.85
C ASP A 414 -27.00 4.89 -26.04
N HIS A 415 -27.92 5.24 -25.14
CA HIS A 415 -28.41 4.36 -24.07
C HIS A 415 -29.27 3.17 -24.52
N GLU A 416 -29.94 3.28 -25.67
CA GLU A 416 -31.05 2.37 -26.00
C GLU A 416 -30.59 1.01 -26.54
N ASP A 417 -29.31 0.87 -26.93
CA ASP A 417 -28.80 -0.33 -27.63
C ASP A 417 -27.83 -1.20 -26.80
N LEU A 418 -27.57 -0.88 -25.52
CA LEU A 418 -26.64 -1.67 -24.68
C LEU A 418 -27.19 -3.08 -24.39
N ASN A 419 -26.58 -4.07 -25.02
CA ASN A 419 -26.85 -5.49 -24.87
C ASN A 419 -25.55 -6.26 -25.11
N LEU A 420 -24.71 -6.32 -24.09
CA LEU A 420 -23.44 -7.04 -24.10
C LEU A 420 -23.58 -8.40 -23.41
N ASP A 421 -23.15 -9.44 -24.10
CA ASP A 421 -22.96 -10.78 -23.54
C ASP A 421 -21.46 -11.01 -23.35
N VAL A 422 -21.02 -11.13 -22.09
CA VAL A 422 -19.62 -11.30 -21.69
C VAL A 422 -19.43 -12.67 -21.06
N SER A 423 -18.49 -13.45 -21.58
CA SER A 423 -18.15 -14.80 -21.13
C SER A 423 -16.70 -14.83 -20.64
N ILE A 424 -16.48 -15.20 -19.38
CA ILE A 424 -15.17 -15.35 -18.76
C ILE A 424 -14.85 -16.84 -18.70
N ASN A 425 -13.75 -17.25 -19.33
CA ASN A 425 -13.30 -18.63 -19.33
C ASN A 425 -12.04 -18.79 -18.49
N LEU A 426 -12.21 -19.27 -17.24
CA LEU A 426 -11.14 -19.53 -16.28
C LEU A 426 -10.72 -21.02 -16.38
N PRO A 427 -9.43 -21.34 -16.56
CA PRO A 427 -8.94 -22.72 -16.60
C PRO A 427 -9.26 -23.53 -15.33
N SER A 428 -9.31 -22.89 -14.17
CA SER A 428 -9.67 -23.53 -12.89
C SER A 428 -11.15 -23.92 -12.78
N ARG A 429 -12.03 -23.42 -13.66
CA ARG A 429 -13.47 -23.73 -13.65
C ARG A 429 -13.86 -24.59 -14.86
N SER A 430 -14.78 -25.52 -14.65
CA SER A 430 -15.23 -26.45 -15.70
C SER A 430 -16.20 -25.83 -16.72
N ALA A 431 -16.78 -24.68 -16.40
CA ALA A 431 -17.75 -23.99 -17.24
C ALA A 431 -17.44 -22.48 -17.30
N PRO A 432 -17.68 -21.82 -18.44
CA PRO A 432 -17.51 -20.39 -18.56
C PRO A 432 -18.54 -19.65 -17.70
N ILE A 433 -18.14 -18.50 -17.19
CA ILE A 433 -19.01 -17.59 -16.43
C ILE A 433 -19.60 -16.60 -17.42
N GLU A 434 -20.91 -16.60 -17.56
CA GLU A 434 -21.61 -15.72 -18.50
C GLU A 434 -22.35 -14.60 -17.76
N HIS A 435 -22.13 -13.38 -18.21
CA HIS A 435 -22.83 -12.20 -17.74
C HIS A 435 -23.46 -11.48 -18.92
N ARG A 436 -24.75 -11.17 -18.75
CA ARG A 436 -25.47 -10.30 -19.66
C ARG A 436 -25.61 -8.92 -19.06
N ILE A 437 -25.35 -7.91 -19.88
CA ILE A 437 -25.37 -6.51 -19.51
C ILE A 437 -26.33 -5.78 -20.44
N HIS A 438 -27.50 -5.51 -19.90
CA HIS A 438 -28.48 -4.60 -20.48
C HIS A 438 -28.31 -3.19 -19.91
N TRP A 439 -28.87 -2.19 -20.57
CA TRP A 439 -28.97 -0.82 -20.04
C TRP A 439 -29.47 -0.77 -18.59
N ASP A 440 -30.51 -1.55 -18.27
CA ASP A 440 -31.10 -1.62 -16.92
C ASP A 440 -30.08 -2.06 -15.87
N SER A 441 -29.15 -2.92 -16.26
CA SER A 441 -28.10 -3.49 -15.40
C SER A 441 -26.70 -2.91 -15.66
N ALA A 442 -26.59 -1.87 -16.49
CA ALA A 442 -25.32 -1.35 -16.98
C ALA A 442 -24.43 -0.79 -15.88
N SER A 443 -25.07 -0.19 -14.87
CA SER A 443 -24.40 0.40 -13.72
C SER A 443 -23.98 -0.62 -12.67
N LEU A 444 -24.55 -1.83 -12.68
CA LEU A 444 -24.26 -2.85 -11.69
C LEU A 444 -22.89 -3.49 -11.96
N LEU A 445 -21.94 -3.23 -11.06
CA LEU A 445 -20.63 -3.86 -11.06
C LEU A 445 -20.77 -5.38 -10.86
N ARG A 446 -20.31 -6.16 -11.84
CA ARG A 446 -20.18 -7.62 -11.71
C ARG A 446 -18.76 -7.94 -11.27
N SER A 447 -18.63 -8.66 -10.17
CA SER A 447 -17.34 -9.07 -9.63
C SER A 447 -17.29 -10.58 -9.55
N GLU A 448 -16.24 -11.17 -10.13
CA GLU A 448 -15.87 -12.57 -9.95
C GLU A 448 -14.52 -12.63 -9.24
N GLU A 449 -14.40 -13.56 -8.31
CA GLU A 449 -13.18 -13.75 -7.51
C GLU A 449 -12.61 -15.14 -7.78
N THR A 450 -11.29 -15.21 -7.94
CA THR A 450 -10.55 -16.47 -8.02
C THR A 450 -9.31 -16.41 -7.14
N LYS A 451 -9.02 -17.52 -6.46
CA LYS A 451 -7.78 -17.69 -5.69
C LYS A 451 -6.62 -18.17 -6.56
N ALA A 452 -6.89 -18.62 -7.78
CA ALA A 452 -5.87 -19.04 -8.73
C ALA A 452 -5.35 -17.82 -9.51
N ASN A 453 -4.02 -17.68 -9.57
CA ASN A 453 -3.36 -16.73 -10.46
C ASN A 453 -3.01 -17.45 -11.77
N GLU A 454 -3.91 -17.38 -12.74
CA GLU A 454 -3.83 -18.10 -14.01
C GLU A 454 -4.22 -17.21 -15.19
N ASP A 455 -3.75 -17.57 -16.38
CA ASP A 455 -4.15 -16.93 -17.63
C ASP A 455 -5.61 -17.29 -17.93
N PHE A 456 -6.40 -16.33 -18.42
CA PHE A 456 -7.79 -16.57 -18.78
C PHE A 456 -8.22 -15.71 -19.96
N THR A 457 -9.34 -16.07 -20.58
CA THR A 457 -9.86 -15.35 -21.75
C THR A 457 -11.24 -14.80 -21.49
N VAL A 458 -11.49 -13.57 -21.93
CA VAL A 458 -12.80 -12.92 -21.89
C VAL A 458 -13.30 -12.74 -23.32
N THR A 459 -14.52 -13.21 -23.58
CA THR A 459 -15.19 -13.04 -24.87
C THR A 459 -16.41 -12.14 -24.69
N ALA A 460 -16.50 -11.05 -25.44
CA ALA A 460 -17.64 -10.14 -25.43
C ALA A 460 -18.31 -10.13 -26.81
N SER A 461 -19.64 -10.20 -26.84
CA SER A 461 -20.44 -10.06 -28.07
C SER A 461 -21.67 -9.20 -27.83
N GLY A 462 -22.30 -8.72 -28.90
CA GLY A 462 -23.49 -7.87 -28.83
C GLY A 462 -23.21 -6.38 -29.08
N LYS A 463 -24.10 -5.53 -28.61
CA LYS A 463 -24.10 -4.08 -28.87
C LYS A 463 -23.78 -3.27 -27.62
N GLY A 464 -23.08 -2.16 -27.82
CA GLY A 464 -22.71 -1.22 -26.76
C GLY A 464 -21.27 -1.39 -26.27
N GLN A 465 -20.95 -0.70 -25.19
CA GLN A 465 -19.59 -0.59 -24.64
C GLN A 465 -19.56 -1.00 -23.17
N GLY A 466 -18.45 -1.55 -22.69
CA GLY A 466 -18.21 -1.88 -21.30
C GLY A 466 -16.73 -1.80 -20.94
N THR A 467 -16.41 -2.11 -19.69
CA THR A 467 -15.03 -2.12 -19.19
C THR A 467 -14.78 -3.41 -18.41
N LEU A 468 -13.66 -4.04 -18.71
CA LEU A 468 -13.09 -5.16 -17.96
C LEU A 468 -11.91 -4.63 -17.16
N SER A 469 -11.85 -4.94 -15.86
CA SER A 469 -10.67 -4.67 -15.03
C SER A 469 -10.31 -5.86 -14.16
N VAL A 470 -9.02 -6.13 -14.06
CA VAL A 470 -8.48 -7.31 -13.37
C VAL A 470 -7.42 -6.87 -12.38
N VAL A 471 -7.65 -7.17 -11.11
CA VAL A 471 -6.78 -6.76 -10.00
C VAL A 471 -6.43 -7.97 -9.15
N THR A 472 -5.15 -8.23 -8.97
CA THR A 472 -4.65 -9.30 -8.11
C THR A 472 -4.11 -8.71 -6.81
N MET A 473 -4.64 -9.19 -5.68
CA MET A 473 -4.20 -8.85 -4.34
C MET A 473 -3.39 -9.99 -3.75
N TYR A 474 -2.23 -9.68 -3.18
CA TYR A 474 -1.36 -10.68 -2.56
C TYR A 474 -0.45 -10.05 -1.50
N HIS A 475 0.25 -10.88 -0.72
CA HIS A 475 1.29 -10.40 0.19
C HIS A 475 2.64 -10.53 -0.50
N ALA A 476 3.34 -9.40 -0.67
CA ALA A 476 4.67 -9.36 -1.27
C ALA A 476 5.78 -9.38 -0.20
N LYS A 477 6.81 -10.19 -0.45
CA LYS A 477 8.10 -10.22 0.23
C LYS A 477 8.76 -8.86 0.04
N VAL A 478 9.34 -8.37 1.12
CA VAL A 478 10.15 -7.16 1.07
C VAL A 478 11.50 -7.53 0.42
N LYS A 479 11.73 -7.11 -0.82
CA LYS A 479 13.05 -7.25 -1.45
C LYS A 479 14.09 -6.50 -0.62
N GLY A 480 15.16 -7.20 -0.22
CA GLY A 480 16.18 -6.74 0.75
C GLY A 480 16.94 -5.46 0.37
N LYS A 481 16.74 -4.98 -0.86
CA LYS A 481 17.09 -3.63 -1.30
C LYS A 481 15.93 -3.10 -2.14
N VAL A 482 14.88 -2.60 -1.51
CA VAL A 482 13.88 -1.78 -2.22
C VAL A 482 14.66 -0.65 -2.87
N THR A 483 14.65 -0.57 -4.21
CA THR A 483 15.27 0.53 -4.92
C THR A 483 14.54 1.80 -4.51
N CYS A 484 15.16 2.58 -3.64
CA CYS A 484 14.66 3.89 -3.28
C CYS A 484 14.73 4.77 -4.52
N LYS A 485 13.57 4.98 -5.14
CA LYS A 485 13.44 5.79 -6.35
C LYS A 485 13.19 7.22 -5.91
N LYS A 486 14.08 8.13 -6.31
CA LYS A 486 13.97 9.58 -6.06
C LYS A 486 13.99 10.04 -4.59
N PHE A 487 14.06 9.14 -3.61
CA PHE A 487 14.26 9.49 -2.20
C PHE A 487 15.48 8.80 -1.61
N ASN A 488 16.17 9.46 -0.69
CA ASN A 488 17.12 8.86 0.23
C ASN A 488 16.51 8.92 1.64
N LEU A 489 16.29 7.76 2.26
CA LEU A 489 15.69 7.63 3.58
C LEU A 489 16.66 6.94 4.52
N ARG A 490 16.90 7.55 5.68
CA ARG A 490 17.65 6.99 6.80
C ARG A 490 16.74 6.89 8.01
N VAL A 491 16.73 5.72 8.63
CA VAL A 491 15.93 5.42 9.80
C VAL A 491 16.86 4.85 10.85
N ASN A 492 16.83 5.42 12.05
CA ASN A 492 17.61 4.92 13.18
C ASN A 492 16.72 4.86 14.43
N ILE A 493 16.89 3.83 15.24
CA ILE A 493 16.20 3.70 16.52
C ILE A 493 17.23 3.47 17.63
N ARG A 494 17.09 4.22 18.72
CA ARG A 494 18.02 4.13 19.85
C ARG A 494 17.30 4.21 21.20
N PRO A 495 17.75 3.47 22.23
CA PRO A 495 17.16 3.56 23.55
C PRO A 495 17.28 4.99 24.11
N ALA A 496 16.23 5.47 24.76
CA ALA A 496 16.26 6.77 25.42
C ALA A 496 17.13 6.69 26.69
N PRO A 497 17.89 7.74 27.02
CA PRO A 497 18.64 7.80 28.29
C PRO A 497 17.69 7.68 29.48
N ALA A 498 18.17 7.11 30.59
CA ALA A 498 17.38 6.89 31.81
C ALA A 498 16.80 8.17 32.45
N THR A 499 17.27 9.34 32.05
CA THR A 499 16.79 10.66 32.50
C THR A 499 15.48 11.10 31.83
N VAL A 500 15.07 10.44 30.75
CA VAL A 500 13.87 10.79 29.99
C VAL A 500 12.62 10.24 30.68
N LYS A 501 11.60 11.09 30.84
CA LYS A 501 10.32 10.70 31.43
C LYS A 501 9.64 9.62 30.57
N LYS A 502 9.30 8.49 31.17
CA LYS A 502 8.48 7.44 30.57
C LYS A 502 7.06 7.45 31.17
N PRO A 503 6.01 7.15 30.40
CA PRO A 503 4.66 6.92 30.94
C PRO A 503 4.67 5.78 31.96
N GLN A 504 3.86 5.86 33.03
CA GLN A 504 3.86 4.84 34.10
C GLN A 504 3.61 3.41 33.57
N ASP A 505 2.77 3.27 32.55
CA ASP A 505 2.41 1.98 31.94
C ASP A 505 3.42 1.48 30.91
N ALA A 506 4.39 2.32 30.49
CA ALA A 506 5.39 1.95 29.50
C ALA A 506 6.57 1.23 30.16
N LYS A 507 7.02 0.12 29.59
CA LYS A 507 8.17 -0.66 30.07
C LYS A 507 9.49 0.00 29.72
N SER A 508 9.66 0.40 28.46
CA SER A 508 10.86 1.06 27.93
C SER A 508 10.50 2.23 27.02
N THR A 509 11.49 3.07 26.68
CA THR A 509 11.32 4.21 25.77
C THR A 509 12.54 4.31 24.86
N MET A 510 12.30 4.59 23.58
CA MET A 510 13.32 4.73 22.54
C MET A 510 13.07 6.01 21.74
N PHE A 511 14.10 6.57 21.13
CA PHE A 511 14.02 7.62 20.12
C PHE A 511 14.02 6.99 18.73
N LEU A 512 13.06 7.39 17.90
CA LEU A 512 13.02 7.06 16.48
C LEU A 512 13.45 8.31 15.69
N ASP A 513 14.61 8.24 15.06
CA ASP A 513 15.23 9.30 14.27
C ASP A 513 15.04 9.00 12.77
N LEU A 514 14.36 9.90 12.05
CA LEU A 514 14.01 9.76 10.65
C LEU A 514 14.61 10.91 9.85
N CYS A 515 15.38 10.63 8.80
CA CYS A 515 15.92 11.64 7.90
C CYS A 515 15.60 11.28 6.44
N ALA A 516 15.05 12.22 5.70
CA ALA A 516 14.72 12.06 4.29
C ALA A 516 15.32 13.18 3.44
N LYS A 517 15.75 12.83 2.23
CA LYS A 517 16.20 13.77 1.20
C LYS A 517 15.63 13.38 -0.15
N TYR A 518 15.18 14.35 -0.92
CA TYR A 518 14.72 14.12 -2.27
C TYR A 518 15.88 14.17 -3.28
N LEU A 519 15.83 13.34 -4.32
CA LEU A 519 16.88 13.17 -5.31
C LEU A 519 16.45 13.67 -6.71
N GLY A 520 15.39 14.49 -6.77
CA GLY A 520 15.02 15.22 -7.99
C GLY A 520 15.74 16.56 -8.13
N ASP A 521 15.48 17.26 -9.23
CA ASP A 521 16.12 18.54 -9.56
C ASP A 521 15.56 19.74 -8.79
N GLN A 522 14.42 19.55 -8.10
CA GLN A 522 13.74 20.54 -7.27
C GLN A 522 13.26 19.89 -5.98
N ASP A 523 12.95 20.69 -4.94
CA ASP A 523 12.38 20.18 -3.69
C ASP A 523 11.13 19.33 -3.98
N ALA A 524 11.01 18.19 -3.30
CA ALA A 524 9.77 17.42 -3.33
C ALA A 524 8.68 18.23 -2.65
N THR A 525 7.49 18.16 -3.24
CA THR A 525 6.27 18.76 -2.70
C THR A 525 5.80 17.96 -1.48
N MET A 526 4.53 18.09 -1.09
CA MET A 526 4.03 17.36 0.07
C MET A 526 4.34 15.86 0.00
N SER A 527 4.98 15.35 1.04
CA SER A 527 5.43 13.98 1.13
C SER A 527 4.87 13.35 2.40
N ILE A 528 4.55 12.07 2.34
CA ILE A 528 4.05 11.31 3.47
C ILE A 528 5.17 10.42 4.01
N LEU A 529 5.30 10.43 5.32
CA LEU A 529 5.96 9.37 6.07
C LEU A 529 4.90 8.46 6.68
N ASP A 530 4.77 7.27 6.11
CA ASP A 530 3.95 6.20 6.66
C ASP A 530 4.84 5.30 7.54
N ILE A 531 4.61 5.36 8.84
CA ILE A 531 5.45 4.76 9.85
C ILE A 531 4.64 3.66 10.53
N SER A 532 4.97 2.42 10.23
CA SER A 532 4.45 1.28 10.99
C SER A 532 5.27 1.10 12.27
N MET A 533 4.56 1.08 13.41
CA MET A 533 5.17 0.82 14.71
C MET A 533 5.57 -0.65 14.83
N MET A 534 6.64 -0.91 15.59
CA MET A 534 6.96 -2.24 16.08
C MET A 534 5.85 -2.79 16.98
N THR A 535 5.69 -4.12 17.01
CA THR A 535 4.67 -4.76 17.85
C THR A 535 4.86 -4.39 19.32
N GLY A 536 3.81 -3.85 19.94
CA GLY A 536 3.83 -3.43 21.34
C GLY A 536 4.36 -2.01 21.60
N PHE A 537 4.69 -1.26 20.55
CA PHE A 537 5.12 0.14 20.64
C PHE A 537 4.01 1.13 20.25
N SER A 538 4.04 2.32 20.86
CA SER A 538 3.22 3.48 20.47
C SER A 538 4.03 4.77 20.56
N PRO A 539 3.84 5.74 19.65
CA PRO A 539 4.56 7.01 19.68
C PRO A 539 4.09 7.91 20.83
N ASP A 540 4.99 8.79 21.30
CA ASP A 540 4.70 9.85 22.26
C ASP A 540 3.88 10.97 21.58
N ILE A 541 2.70 11.26 22.13
CA ILE A 541 1.75 12.21 21.54
C ILE A 541 2.22 13.66 21.76
N ASP A 542 2.96 13.94 22.83
CA ASP A 542 3.36 15.30 23.16
C ASP A 542 4.53 15.77 22.28
N ASP A 543 5.46 14.87 21.94
CA ASP A 543 6.50 15.14 20.94
C ASP A 543 5.87 15.45 19.57
N LEU A 544 4.87 14.68 19.15
CA LEU A 544 4.17 14.89 17.87
C LEU A 544 3.40 16.23 17.85
N LYS A 545 2.80 16.63 18.98
CA LYS A 545 2.17 17.96 19.11
C LYS A 545 3.21 19.08 19.02
N GLN A 546 4.39 18.90 19.60
CA GLN A 546 5.45 19.90 19.53
C GLN A 546 5.95 20.08 18.09
N LEU A 547 6.14 18.98 17.37
CA LEU A 547 6.57 19.00 15.97
C LEU A 547 5.54 19.64 15.02
N SER A 548 4.24 19.58 15.35
CA SER A 548 3.17 20.18 14.55
C SER A 548 2.81 21.63 14.90
N SER A 549 2.97 22.03 16.17
CA SER A 549 2.55 23.35 16.67
C SER A 549 3.68 24.37 16.85
N GLY A 550 4.95 23.95 16.72
CA GLY A 550 6.12 24.83 16.83
C GLY A 550 6.19 25.94 15.77
N VAL A 551 6.93 27.01 16.05
CA VAL A 551 7.10 28.17 15.15
C VAL A 551 7.79 27.78 13.83
N ASP A 552 8.71 26.82 13.88
CA ASP A 552 9.46 26.30 12.72
C ASP A 552 8.74 25.14 11.99
N ARG A 553 7.50 24.80 12.38
CA ARG A 553 6.64 23.69 11.85
C ARG A 553 7.37 22.69 10.95
N TYR A 554 7.94 21.65 11.57
CA TYR A 554 8.57 20.55 10.83
C TYR A 554 7.54 19.57 10.26
N ILE A 555 6.36 19.47 10.88
CA ILE A 555 5.27 18.57 10.48
C ILE A 555 3.99 19.38 10.30
N SER A 556 3.27 19.16 9.20
CA SER A 556 2.01 19.85 8.92
C SER A 556 0.87 19.27 9.74
N LYS A 557 0.81 17.94 9.83
CA LYS A 557 -0.20 17.17 10.58
C LYS A 557 0.35 15.77 10.88
N TYR A 558 -0.20 15.12 11.90
CA TYR A 558 -0.02 13.68 12.12
C TYR A 558 -1.36 13.00 12.37
N GLU A 559 -1.46 11.72 11.99
CA GLU A 559 -2.63 10.89 12.21
C GLU A 559 -2.24 9.52 12.77
N LEU A 560 -3.00 9.06 13.77
CA LEU A 560 -2.86 7.73 14.34
C LEU A 560 -4.05 6.90 13.88
N ASN A 561 -3.81 5.98 12.94
CA ASN A 561 -4.88 5.14 12.43
C ASN A 561 -5.27 4.10 13.48
N LYS A 562 -6.50 4.21 14.02
CA LYS A 562 -7.05 3.26 14.98
C LYS A 562 -7.96 2.19 14.38
N ALA A 563 -8.24 2.19 13.08
CA ALA A 563 -9.39 1.43 12.55
C ALA A 563 -9.21 0.58 11.28
N VAL A 564 -8.20 0.77 10.41
CA VAL A 564 -8.21 0.12 9.07
C VAL A 564 -6.91 -0.56 8.64
N SER A 565 -5.75 -0.18 9.19
CA SER A 565 -4.46 -0.81 8.87
C SER A 565 -4.16 -2.02 9.78
N ASN A 566 -3.50 -3.04 9.21
CA ASN A 566 -3.12 -4.27 9.92
C ASN A 566 -2.05 -4.05 11.03
N LYS A 567 -1.54 -2.82 11.20
CA LYS A 567 -0.50 -2.41 12.17
C LYS A 567 -0.87 -1.05 12.79
N ASN A 568 -0.38 -0.75 13.99
CA ASN A 568 -0.45 0.61 14.55
C ASN A 568 0.41 1.54 13.69
N THR A 569 -0.21 2.25 12.74
CA THR A 569 0.48 3.12 11.77
C THR A 569 0.32 4.58 12.17
N LEU A 570 1.44 5.29 12.21
CA LEU A 570 1.51 6.74 12.34
C LEU A 570 1.77 7.33 10.95
N ILE A 571 0.92 8.23 10.52
CA ILE A 571 1.08 8.97 9.27
C ILE A 571 1.51 10.39 9.62
N ILE A 572 2.62 10.84 9.03
CA ILE A 572 3.15 12.20 9.18
C ILE A 572 3.13 12.89 7.81
N TYR A 573 2.60 14.11 7.78
CA TYR A 573 2.58 14.95 6.58
C TYR A 573 3.69 15.99 6.65
N LEU A 574 4.53 16.04 5.62
CA LEU A 574 5.57 17.03 5.45
C LEU A 574 5.18 17.95 4.27
N ASP A 575 5.21 19.26 4.47
CA ASP A 575 4.89 20.25 3.43
C ASP A 575 5.81 20.13 2.20
N LYS A 576 7.08 19.81 2.44
CA LYS A 576 8.10 19.56 1.42
C LYS A 576 9.23 18.70 1.97
N ILE A 577 9.99 18.08 1.08
CA ILE A 577 11.29 17.46 1.41
C ILE A 577 12.35 18.10 0.51
N SER A 578 13.41 18.63 1.12
CA SER A 578 14.48 19.30 0.39
C SER A 578 15.21 18.34 -0.55
N HIS A 579 15.57 18.84 -1.73
CA HIS A 579 16.49 18.15 -2.64
C HIS A 579 17.98 18.45 -2.35
N VAL A 580 18.26 19.44 -1.49
CA VAL A 580 19.62 19.89 -1.16
C VAL A 580 20.08 19.31 0.17
N ALA A 581 19.30 19.53 1.24
CA ALA A 581 19.61 19.08 2.59
C ALA A 581 18.80 17.83 2.99
N GLU A 582 19.22 17.13 4.04
CA GLU A 582 18.41 16.08 4.68
C GLU A 582 17.48 16.73 5.70
N ASP A 583 16.18 16.50 5.54
CA ASP A 583 15.17 16.90 6.51
C ASP A 583 14.99 15.78 7.54
N CYS A 584 15.25 16.10 8.81
CA CYS A 584 15.26 15.13 9.90
C CYS A 584 14.20 15.45 10.96
N LEU A 585 13.58 14.40 11.50
CA LEU A 585 12.64 14.46 12.62
C LEU A 585 12.91 13.33 13.61
N SER A 586 12.64 13.61 14.89
CA SER A 586 12.89 12.69 16.00
C SER A 586 11.77 12.77 17.01
N PHE A 587 11.27 11.62 17.46
CA PHE A 587 10.27 11.53 18.52
C PHE A 587 10.41 10.23 19.32
N LYS A 588 9.88 10.22 20.55
CA LYS A 588 9.89 9.03 21.40
C LYS A 588 8.85 8.00 20.97
N VAL A 589 9.21 6.73 21.11
CA VAL A 589 8.31 5.58 21.05
C VAL A 589 8.39 4.78 22.35
N HIS A 590 7.24 4.39 22.89
CA HIS A 590 7.12 3.71 24.18
C HIS A 590 6.69 2.26 23.96
N GLN A 591 7.38 1.34 24.64
CA GLN A 591 7.04 -0.08 24.64
C GLN A 591 6.08 -0.38 25.79
N TYR A 592 4.90 -0.91 25.50
CA TYR A 592 3.92 -1.33 26.52
C TYR A 592 3.93 -2.85 26.76
N PHE A 593 4.35 -3.62 25.76
CA PHE A 593 4.38 -5.08 25.81
C PHE A 593 5.78 -5.61 25.51
N ASP A 594 6.21 -6.63 26.26
CA ASP A 594 7.47 -7.33 25.95
C ASP A 594 7.16 -8.36 24.87
N VAL A 595 7.89 -8.29 23.76
CA VAL A 595 7.73 -9.19 22.62
C VAL A 595 9.10 -9.81 22.37
N GLY A 596 9.18 -11.14 22.36
CA GLY A 596 10.46 -11.85 22.22
C GLY A 596 11.06 -11.73 20.82
N LEU A 597 10.24 -11.90 19.78
CA LEU A 597 10.61 -11.68 18.38
C LEU A 597 9.85 -10.46 17.86
N VAL A 598 10.36 -9.27 18.15
CA VAL A 598 9.74 -8.01 17.72
C VAL A 598 9.80 -7.96 16.19
N GLN A 599 8.64 -7.90 15.53
CA GLN A 599 8.61 -7.64 14.10
C GLN A 599 9.17 -6.23 13.85
N PRO A 600 10.09 -6.04 12.91
CA PRO A 600 10.61 -4.71 12.61
C PRO A 600 9.51 -3.75 12.19
N GLY A 601 9.69 -2.51 12.62
CA GLY A 601 8.92 -1.40 12.11
C GLY A 601 9.42 -1.05 10.70
N ALA A 602 8.55 -0.45 9.91
CA ALA A 602 8.87 0.04 8.58
C ALA A 602 8.48 1.50 8.46
N VAL A 603 9.33 2.27 7.78
CA VAL A 603 9.11 3.65 7.40
C VAL A 603 9.08 3.70 5.89
N LYS A 604 7.96 4.13 5.34
CA LYS A 604 7.81 4.39 3.91
C LYS A 604 7.71 5.89 3.73
N VAL A 605 8.66 6.47 3.01
CA VAL A 605 8.54 7.82 2.47
C VAL A 605 8.07 7.73 1.04
N TYR A 606 7.08 8.54 0.70
CA TYR A 606 6.64 8.69 -0.67
C TYR A 606 6.18 10.11 -0.93
N SER A 607 6.43 10.56 -2.16
CA SER A 607 5.74 11.73 -2.67
C SER A 607 4.25 11.41 -2.66
N TYR A 608 3.42 12.26 -2.06
CA TYR A 608 1.98 12.03 -1.97
C TYR A 608 1.37 11.81 -3.37
N TYR A 609 1.95 12.47 -4.38
CA TYR A 609 1.38 12.62 -5.72
C TYR A 609 2.00 11.71 -6.78
N ASN A 610 3.12 11.06 -6.45
CA ASN A 610 3.74 10.07 -7.31
C ASN A 610 4.15 8.85 -6.46
N LEU A 611 3.27 7.85 -6.41
CA LEU A 611 3.51 6.61 -5.67
C LEU A 611 4.62 5.73 -6.28
N ASP A 612 5.20 6.12 -7.42
CA ASP A 612 6.41 5.50 -7.96
C ASP A 612 7.70 6.07 -7.33
N GLU A 613 7.63 7.28 -6.77
CA GLU A 613 8.73 7.96 -6.07
C GLU A 613 8.66 7.64 -4.58
N THR A 614 9.18 6.47 -4.22
CA THR A 614 9.09 5.98 -2.83
C THR A 614 10.39 5.33 -2.38
N CYS A 615 10.57 5.30 -1.07
CA CYS A 615 11.63 4.57 -0.41
C CYS A 615 11.09 3.96 0.88
N THR A 616 11.36 2.67 1.09
CA THR A 616 10.97 1.97 2.31
C THR A 616 12.22 1.48 3.03
N LYS A 617 12.30 1.76 4.33
CA LYS A 617 13.36 1.30 5.22
C LYS A 617 12.76 0.66 6.47
N PHE A 618 13.46 -0.32 7.01
CA PHE A 618 13.04 -1.05 8.21
C PHE A 618 13.93 -0.65 9.38
N TYR A 619 13.42 -0.79 10.59
CA TYR A 619 14.16 -0.51 11.81
C TYR A 619 13.87 -1.56 12.88
N HIS A 620 14.93 -1.93 13.61
CA HIS A 620 14.88 -2.85 14.74
C HIS A 620 15.92 -2.41 15.79
N PRO A 621 15.67 -2.59 17.10
CA PRO A 621 16.59 -2.10 18.15
C PRO A 621 17.98 -2.74 18.12
N GLU A 622 18.06 -4.03 17.74
CA GLU A 622 19.31 -4.81 17.78
C GLU A 622 19.96 -5.04 16.41
N LYS A 623 19.29 -4.65 15.31
CA LYS A 623 19.74 -5.00 13.95
C LYS A 623 19.76 -3.76 13.07
N GLU A 624 20.92 -3.46 12.47
CA GLU A 624 21.13 -2.27 11.63
C GLU A 624 20.15 -2.20 10.45
N ASP A 625 19.93 -3.31 9.73
CA ASP A 625 19.01 -3.33 8.58
C ASP A 625 17.54 -3.57 8.96
N GLY A 626 17.26 -3.78 10.25
CA GLY A 626 15.94 -4.09 10.76
C GLY A 626 15.41 -5.49 10.41
N MET A 627 16.04 -6.26 9.53
CA MET A 627 15.49 -7.54 9.07
C MET A 627 15.70 -8.68 10.08
N LEU A 628 14.68 -9.54 10.23
CA LEU A 628 14.84 -10.81 10.97
C LEU A 628 15.91 -11.66 10.27
N SER A 629 16.66 -12.41 11.08
CA SER A 629 17.74 -13.22 10.54
C SER A 629 17.17 -14.48 9.94
N LYS A 630 17.62 -14.77 8.72
CA LYS A 630 17.06 -15.80 7.87
C LYS A 630 18.19 -16.64 7.30
N LEU A 631 17.97 -17.94 7.26
CA LEU A 631 18.82 -18.88 6.54
C LEU A 631 18.22 -19.04 5.14
N CYS A 632 18.83 -18.45 4.12
CA CYS A 632 18.32 -18.53 2.75
C CYS A 632 19.24 -19.39 1.89
N HIS A 633 18.74 -20.45 1.27
CA HIS A 633 19.47 -21.18 0.22
C HIS A 633 18.66 -21.06 -1.07
N ASP A 634 19.27 -20.47 -2.11
CA ASP A 634 18.59 -20.00 -3.33
C ASP A 634 17.35 -19.13 -3.02
N GLU A 635 16.14 -19.55 -3.44
CA GLU A 635 14.89 -18.79 -3.22
C GLU A 635 14.13 -19.16 -1.94
N MET A 636 14.58 -20.20 -1.23
CA MET A 636 13.94 -20.70 -0.01
C MET A 636 14.65 -20.15 1.23
N CYS A 637 13.91 -19.45 2.08
CA CYS A 637 14.42 -18.88 3.33
C CYS A 637 13.70 -19.47 4.54
N ARG A 638 14.45 -19.83 5.58
CA ARG A 638 13.96 -20.21 6.91
C ARG A 638 14.26 -19.12 7.92
N CYS A 639 13.41 -18.98 8.94
CA CYS A 639 13.71 -18.14 10.11
C CYS A 639 14.90 -18.73 10.90
N ALA A 640 15.90 -17.90 11.21
CA ALA A 640 17.11 -18.24 11.96
C ALA A 640 17.24 -17.40 13.25
N GLU A 641 16.10 -17.15 13.90
CA GLU A 641 16.02 -16.48 15.22
C GLU A 641 16.11 -17.47 16.39
N GLU A 642 16.06 -18.77 16.11
CA GLU A 642 16.13 -19.80 17.13
C GLU A 642 17.57 -20.01 17.62
N SER A 643 17.75 -20.68 18.76
CA SER A 643 19.07 -21.05 19.26
C SER A 643 19.80 -21.96 18.27
N CYS A 644 21.11 -21.80 18.18
CA CYS A 644 21.93 -22.42 17.13
C CYS A 644 21.91 -23.95 17.09
N PHE A 645 21.86 -24.59 18.26
CA PHE A 645 21.76 -26.05 18.45
C PHE A 645 21.39 -26.29 19.92
N LEU A 646 21.12 -27.55 20.28
CA LEU A 646 20.92 -27.96 21.68
C LEU A 646 22.21 -27.68 22.48
N HIS A 647 22.25 -26.52 23.15
CA HIS A 647 23.41 -26.08 23.90
C HIS A 647 23.62 -26.98 25.12
N GLN A 648 24.82 -27.58 25.20
CA GLN A 648 25.22 -28.38 26.34
C GLN A 648 25.59 -27.43 27.48
N VAL A 649 24.84 -27.44 28.56
CA VAL A 649 25.39 -27.01 29.85
C VAL A 649 26.52 -27.99 30.15
N GLU A 650 27.70 -27.52 30.53
CA GLU A 650 28.93 -28.29 30.79
C GLU A 650 28.80 -29.40 31.88
N ASP A 651 27.58 -29.76 32.28
CA ASP A 651 27.27 -30.82 33.23
C ASP A 651 27.00 -32.16 32.51
N LYS A 652 28.02 -33.04 32.56
CA LYS A 652 28.00 -34.51 32.42
C LYS A 652 26.74 -35.12 31.77
N VAL A 653 26.66 -35.05 30.44
CA VAL A 653 25.69 -35.86 29.65
C VAL A 653 26.01 -37.34 29.86
N THR A 654 25.05 -38.12 30.37
CA THR A 654 25.23 -39.57 30.58
C THR A 654 24.81 -40.39 29.37
N LEU A 655 25.14 -41.69 29.35
CA LEU A 655 24.68 -42.62 28.32
C LEU A 655 23.14 -42.70 28.24
N ASP A 656 22.47 -42.77 29.40
CA ASP A 656 21.01 -42.89 29.47
C ASP A 656 20.33 -41.62 28.95
N ASP A 657 20.86 -40.42 29.27
CA ASP A 657 20.34 -39.16 28.74
C ASP A 657 20.42 -39.08 27.20
N ARG A 658 21.49 -39.63 26.60
CA ARG A 658 21.64 -39.68 25.13
C ARG A 658 20.62 -40.62 24.51
N LEU A 659 20.40 -41.79 25.11
CA LEU A 659 19.42 -42.77 24.64
C LEU A 659 18.00 -42.20 24.72
N ASP A 660 17.63 -41.61 25.87
CA ASP A 660 16.31 -41.03 26.07
C ASP A 660 16.03 -39.91 25.06
N LYS A 661 16.97 -38.97 24.88
CA LYS A 661 16.81 -37.85 23.95
C LYS A 661 16.82 -38.29 22.48
N ALA A 662 17.71 -39.21 22.09
CA ALA A 662 17.74 -39.71 20.71
C ALA A 662 16.51 -40.56 20.35
N CYS A 663 15.78 -41.04 21.36
CA CYS A 663 14.54 -41.80 21.22
C CYS A 663 13.27 -40.98 21.45
N GLU A 664 13.37 -39.68 21.66
CA GLU A 664 12.19 -38.82 21.75
C GLU A 664 11.35 -38.88 20.45
N PRO A 665 10.01 -38.92 20.55
CA PRO A 665 9.14 -38.90 19.38
C PRO A 665 9.37 -37.64 18.54
N GLY A 666 9.93 -37.82 17.35
CA GLY A 666 10.25 -36.73 16.41
C GLY A 666 11.70 -36.77 15.91
N VAL A 667 12.62 -37.37 16.67
CA VAL A 667 14.01 -37.56 16.21
C VAL A 667 14.01 -38.53 15.03
N ASP A 668 14.35 -38.02 13.86
CA ASP A 668 14.23 -38.73 12.59
C ASP A 668 15.53 -39.46 12.24
N TYR A 669 16.68 -38.81 12.40
CA TYR A 669 17.98 -39.36 12.03
C TYR A 669 18.99 -39.30 13.18
N VAL A 670 19.89 -40.29 13.23
CA VAL A 670 21.06 -40.32 14.13
C VAL A 670 22.27 -40.83 13.34
N TYR A 671 23.28 -39.97 13.15
CA TYR A 671 24.45 -40.26 12.32
C TYR A 671 25.75 -39.97 13.04
N LYS A 672 26.76 -40.78 12.73
CA LYS A 672 28.16 -40.44 12.98
C LYS A 672 28.76 -39.90 11.68
N ALA A 673 29.18 -38.64 11.66
CA ALA A 673 29.67 -37.98 10.45
C ALA A 673 31.04 -37.32 10.65
N LYS A 674 31.85 -37.30 9.60
CA LYS A 674 33.17 -36.66 9.58
C LYS A 674 33.13 -35.38 8.76
N LEU A 675 33.60 -34.26 9.31
CA LEU A 675 33.66 -33.01 8.58
C LEU A 675 34.78 -33.06 7.54
N ARG A 676 34.43 -32.94 6.26
CA ARG A 676 35.38 -32.91 5.14
C ARG A 676 35.87 -31.51 4.83
N LYS A 677 34.93 -30.57 4.70
CA LYS A 677 35.21 -29.21 4.23
C LYS A 677 34.17 -28.23 4.80
N LYS A 678 34.61 -27.00 5.07
CA LYS A 678 33.73 -25.86 5.36
C LYS A 678 33.67 -24.89 4.18
N GLU A 679 32.46 -24.46 3.84
CA GLU A 679 32.20 -23.41 2.86
C GLU A 679 31.50 -22.26 3.59
N LEU A 680 32.23 -21.17 3.81
CA LEU A 680 31.72 -20.01 4.56
C LEU A 680 31.05 -19.03 3.58
N SER A 681 29.85 -18.56 3.93
CA SER A 681 29.15 -17.49 3.19
C SER A 681 28.86 -16.29 4.09
N ASP A 682 28.28 -15.24 3.51
CA ASP A 682 27.89 -14.02 4.19
C ASP A 682 26.61 -14.21 5.03
N ASP A 683 25.73 -15.15 4.64
CA ASP A 683 24.44 -15.41 5.31
C ASP A 683 24.43 -16.73 6.13
N PHE A 684 25.11 -17.77 5.66
CA PHE A 684 25.14 -19.11 6.27
C PHE A 684 26.45 -19.85 5.98
N ASP A 685 26.78 -20.83 6.81
CA ASP A 685 27.90 -21.74 6.61
C ASP A 685 27.41 -23.11 6.17
N GLU A 686 28.06 -23.68 5.17
CA GLU A 686 27.86 -25.06 4.77
C GLU A 686 29.02 -25.94 5.25
N TYR A 687 28.67 -27.03 5.91
CA TYR A 687 29.57 -28.04 6.44
C TYR A 687 29.35 -29.32 5.64
N ILE A 688 30.31 -29.67 4.79
CA ILE A 688 30.25 -30.90 3.98
C ILE A 688 30.69 -32.07 4.86
N MET A 689 29.73 -32.90 5.25
CA MET A 689 29.91 -34.04 6.14
C MET A 689 29.88 -35.35 5.36
N VAL A 690 30.81 -36.26 5.66
CA VAL A 690 30.78 -37.64 5.16
C VAL A 690 30.15 -38.52 6.23
N ILE A 691 29.04 -39.19 5.92
CA ILE A 691 28.37 -40.09 6.87
C ILE A 691 29.22 -41.35 7.04
N THR A 692 29.80 -41.53 8.22
CA THR A 692 30.69 -42.67 8.51
C THR A 692 29.96 -43.87 9.08
N ARG A 693 28.85 -43.63 9.81
CA ARG A 693 28.01 -44.69 10.38
C ARG A 693 26.56 -44.24 10.49
N LEU A 694 25.63 -45.10 10.07
CA LEU A 694 24.20 -44.90 10.28
C LEU A 694 23.75 -45.59 11.57
N ILE A 695 23.40 -44.81 12.60
CA ILE A 695 22.95 -45.34 13.89
C ILE A 695 21.42 -45.50 13.89
N LYS A 696 20.70 -44.51 13.34
CA LYS A 696 19.26 -44.56 13.09
C LYS A 696 18.97 -43.96 11.72
N SER A 697 18.35 -44.75 10.85
CA SER A 697 17.90 -44.29 9.53
C SER A 697 16.66 -43.41 9.68
N GLY A 698 16.66 -42.27 8.98
CA GLY A 698 15.53 -41.34 8.95
C GLY A 698 14.82 -41.30 7.60
N THR A 699 14.20 -40.15 7.31
CA THR A 699 13.43 -39.90 6.08
C THR A 699 14.32 -39.79 4.83
N ASP A 700 15.58 -39.38 4.98
CA ASP A 700 16.61 -39.40 3.92
C ASP A 700 17.26 -40.79 3.83
N GLU A 701 17.23 -41.38 2.63
CA GLU A 701 17.82 -42.70 2.33
C GLU A 701 19.33 -42.58 2.06
N VAL A 702 20.08 -42.07 3.04
CA VAL A 702 21.53 -41.90 2.94
C VAL A 702 22.27 -43.22 3.23
N GLN A 703 23.37 -43.45 2.52
CA GLN A 703 24.25 -44.62 2.74
C GLN A 703 25.56 -44.21 3.39
N GLU A 704 26.21 -45.16 4.09
CA GLU A 704 27.56 -44.95 4.64
C GLU A 704 28.55 -44.61 3.51
N GLY A 705 29.39 -43.59 3.75
CA GLY A 705 30.34 -43.04 2.79
C GLY A 705 29.79 -41.92 1.90
N GLN A 706 28.49 -41.61 1.94
CA GLN A 706 27.92 -40.51 1.18
C GLN A 706 28.15 -39.14 1.85
N GLU A 707 28.19 -38.10 1.02
CA GLU A 707 28.31 -36.71 1.46
C GLU A 707 26.93 -36.08 1.65
N ARG A 708 26.80 -35.29 2.72
CA ARG A 708 25.64 -34.47 3.02
C ARG A 708 26.08 -33.08 3.49
N ARG A 709 25.30 -32.07 3.10
CA ARG A 709 25.54 -30.68 3.49
C ARG A 709 24.77 -30.38 4.76
N PHE A 710 25.47 -29.89 5.78
CA PHE A 710 24.88 -29.37 7.00
C PHE A 710 24.98 -27.84 6.98
N ILE A 711 23.87 -27.14 7.12
CA ILE A 711 23.79 -25.68 6.94
C ILE A 711 23.48 -25.04 8.29
N SER A 712 24.24 -24.02 8.68
CA SER A 712 23.96 -23.23 9.88
C SER A 712 24.10 -21.73 9.61
N HIS A 713 23.35 -20.90 10.34
CA HIS A 713 23.40 -19.45 10.15
C HIS A 713 24.74 -18.89 10.65
N ILE A 714 25.26 -17.82 10.03
CA ILE A 714 26.58 -17.23 10.36
C ILE A 714 26.77 -16.90 11.86
N LYS A 715 25.70 -16.46 12.54
CA LYS A 715 25.64 -16.26 14.00
C LYS A 715 26.15 -17.47 14.81
N CYS A 716 25.91 -18.67 14.31
CA CYS A 716 26.18 -19.93 14.98
C CYS A 716 27.62 -20.42 14.78
N ARG A 717 28.40 -19.75 13.92
CA ARG A 717 29.81 -20.07 13.64
C ARG A 717 30.66 -20.08 14.92
N ALA A 718 30.46 -19.10 15.80
CA ALA A 718 31.21 -18.99 17.06
C ALA A 718 30.81 -20.05 18.10
N ALA A 719 29.55 -20.51 18.06
CA ALA A 719 29.00 -21.49 18.99
C ALA A 719 29.31 -22.94 18.57
N LEU A 720 29.27 -23.24 17.26
CA LEU A 720 29.44 -24.62 16.74
C LEU A 720 30.88 -25.10 16.73
N GLN A 721 31.85 -24.23 16.41
CA GLN A 721 33.29 -24.52 16.39
C GLN A 721 33.71 -25.88 15.76
N LEU A 722 32.97 -26.36 14.75
CA LEU A 722 33.29 -27.61 14.05
C LEU A 722 34.70 -27.54 13.46
N GLN A 723 35.44 -28.65 13.36
CA GLN A 723 36.83 -28.71 12.88
C GLN A 723 36.94 -29.69 11.72
N GLU A 724 37.69 -29.30 10.68
CA GLU A 724 37.88 -30.17 9.51
C GLU A 724 38.70 -31.41 9.90
N GLY A 725 38.28 -32.58 9.42
CA GLY A 725 38.91 -33.85 9.74
C GLY A 725 38.42 -34.51 11.05
N LYS A 726 37.63 -33.83 11.87
CA LYS A 726 37.03 -34.39 13.10
C LYS A 726 35.70 -35.08 12.87
N GLN A 727 35.35 -35.99 13.77
CA GLN A 727 34.09 -36.74 13.76
C GLN A 727 33.10 -36.14 14.77
N TYR A 728 31.81 -36.23 14.45
CA TYR A 728 30.73 -35.69 15.26
C TYR A 728 29.53 -36.64 15.25
N LEU A 729 28.83 -36.70 16.39
CA LEU A 729 27.52 -37.30 16.52
C LEU A 729 26.45 -36.25 16.22
N PHE A 730 25.56 -36.57 15.30
CA PHE A 730 24.41 -35.74 14.94
C PHE A 730 23.11 -36.49 15.14
N TRP A 731 22.11 -35.82 15.70
CA TRP A 731 20.72 -36.22 15.53
C TRP A 731 19.82 -34.99 15.43
N GLY A 732 18.67 -35.15 14.79
CA GLY A 732 17.74 -34.06 14.59
C GLY A 732 16.36 -34.53 14.16
N LEU A 733 15.47 -33.57 13.92
CA LEU A 733 14.09 -33.82 13.55
C LEU A 733 13.94 -33.91 12.02
N SER A 734 12.85 -34.51 11.55
CA SER A 734 12.53 -34.52 10.11
C SER A 734 12.31 -33.12 9.54
N SER A 735 11.93 -32.16 10.39
CA SER A 735 11.83 -30.75 10.03
C SER A 735 13.18 -30.10 9.72
N ASP A 736 14.31 -30.71 10.09
CA ASP A 736 15.64 -30.16 9.84
C ASP A 736 16.13 -30.50 8.43
N LEU A 737 15.47 -31.43 7.74
CA LEU A 737 15.73 -31.77 6.36
C LEU A 737 15.24 -30.64 5.44
N TRP A 738 16.06 -30.25 4.48
CA TRP A 738 15.82 -29.14 3.57
C TRP A 738 16.17 -29.51 2.14
N GLY A 739 15.31 -29.19 1.18
CA GLY A 739 15.45 -29.56 -0.24
C GLY A 739 14.71 -30.86 -0.60
N GLU A 740 14.76 -31.23 -1.88
CA GLU A 740 14.09 -32.42 -2.42
C GLU A 740 15.10 -33.54 -2.75
N LYS A 741 14.68 -34.81 -2.69
CA LYS A 741 15.52 -35.95 -3.11
C LYS A 741 15.98 -35.74 -4.57
N PRO A 742 17.28 -35.91 -4.90
CA PRO A 742 18.36 -36.48 -4.08
C PRO A 742 19.20 -35.46 -3.28
N ASN A 743 18.89 -34.17 -3.34
CA ASN A 743 19.71 -33.07 -2.80
C ASN A 743 19.20 -32.60 -1.43
N ILE A 744 19.05 -33.53 -0.49
CA ILE A 744 18.65 -33.20 0.88
C ILE A 744 19.86 -32.62 1.64
N SER A 745 19.66 -31.44 2.20
CA SER A 745 20.57 -30.77 3.14
C SER A 745 19.98 -30.78 4.55
N TYR A 746 20.85 -30.68 5.55
CA TYR A 746 20.49 -30.76 6.97
C TYR A 746 20.69 -29.40 7.61
N ILE A 747 19.64 -28.78 8.13
CA ILE A 747 19.76 -27.51 8.85
C ILE A 747 20.09 -27.78 10.30
N ILE A 748 21.18 -27.18 10.78
CA ILE A 748 21.52 -27.17 12.20
C ILE A 748 20.70 -26.06 12.87
N GLY A 749 19.66 -26.46 13.60
CA GLY A 749 18.76 -25.58 14.35
C GLY A 749 18.66 -25.97 15.82
N LYS A 750 17.74 -25.35 16.57
CA LYS A 750 17.64 -25.49 18.03
C LYS A 750 17.46 -26.93 18.54
N ASP A 751 16.84 -27.78 17.73
CA ASP A 751 16.51 -29.17 18.06
C ASP A 751 17.55 -30.17 17.53
N THR A 752 18.58 -29.68 16.84
CA THR A 752 19.69 -30.48 16.33
C THR A 752 20.74 -30.66 17.42
N TRP A 753 21.15 -31.91 17.66
CA TRP A 753 22.25 -32.25 18.55
C TRP A 753 23.56 -32.37 17.77
N VAL A 754 24.61 -31.79 18.33
CA VAL A 754 25.96 -31.83 17.78
C VAL A 754 26.94 -32.10 18.92
N GLU A 755 27.65 -33.21 18.87
CA GLU A 755 28.64 -33.59 19.88
C GLU A 755 29.91 -34.10 19.21
N LEU A 756 31.08 -33.62 19.67
CA LEU A 756 32.37 -34.06 19.15
C LEU A 756 32.58 -35.53 19.50
N TRP A 757 32.93 -36.33 18.50
CA TRP A 757 33.35 -37.72 18.67
C TRP A 757 34.88 -37.77 18.58
N PRO A 758 35.61 -37.97 19.70
CA PRO A 758 37.07 -37.94 19.70
C PRO A 758 37.67 -39.03 18.81
N ASP A 759 38.83 -38.74 18.21
CA ASP A 759 39.53 -39.71 17.37
C ASP A 759 40.15 -40.84 18.21
N ALA A 760 40.55 -41.94 17.56
CA ALA A 760 41.08 -43.13 18.25
C ALA A 760 42.34 -42.83 19.10
N GLU A 761 43.14 -41.83 18.72
CA GLU A 761 44.29 -41.36 19.49
C GLU A 761 43.86 -40.54 20.72
N GLU A 762 42.89 -39.64 20.56
CA GLU A 762 42.35 -38.80 21.64
C GLU A 762 41.57 -39.62 22.68
N CYS A 763 40.97 -40.75 22.26
CA CYS A 763 40.31 -41.68 23.17
C CYS A 763 41.29 -42.43 24.10
N GLN A 764 42.61 -42.34 23.87
CA GLN A 764 43.61 -42.90 24.79
C GLN A 764 43.89 -41.98 25.99
N ASP A 765 43.50 -40.70 25.91
CA ASP A 765 43.60 -39.77 27.02
C ASP A 765 42.57 -40.10 28.11
N GLU A 766 42.99 -40.08 29.38
CA GLU A 766 42.13 -40.44 30.52
C GLU A 766 40.85 -39.57 30.59
N GLU A 767 40.91 -38.33 30.10
CA GLU A 767 39.79 -37.39 30.08
C GLU A 767 38.70 -37.79 29.07
N ASN A 768 39.08 -38.37 27.92
CA ASN A 768 38.17 -38.71 26.82
C ASN A 768 37.76 -40.19 26.82
N GLN A 769 38.48 -41.05 27.53
CA GLN A 769 38.23 -42.49 27.56
C GLN A 769 36.78 -42.82 27.98
N LYS A 770 36.23 -42.07 28.94
CA LYS A 770 34.84 -42.24 29.38
C LYS A 770 33.85 -41.86 28.28
N VAL A 771 34.05 -40.71 27.62
CA VAL A 771 33.16 -40.21 26.56
C VAL A 771 33.18 -41.13 25.35
N CYS A 772 34.36 -41.61 24.93
CA CYS A 772 34.49 -42.54 23.82
C CYS A 772 33.77 -43.88 24.08
N ASN A 773 33.90 -44.42 25.30
CA ASN A 773 33.21 -45.65 25.69
C ASN A 773 31.69 -45.46 25.73
N GLU A 774 31.20 -44.33 26.27
CA GLU A 774 29.77 -44.02 26.30
C GLU A 774 29.20 -43.84 24.88
N LEU A 775 29.88 -43.11 23.99
CA LEU A 775 29.43 -42.92 22.61
C LEU A 775 29.43 -44.24 21.82
N ALA A 776 30.44 -45.09 22.01
CA ALA A 776 30.48 -46.42 21.41
C ALA A 776 29.32 -47.30 21.89
N ASN A 777 29.08 -47.34 23.20
CA ASN A 777 27.96 -48.08 23.79
C ASN A 777 26.60 -47.54 23.33
N PHE A 778 26.44 -46.22 23.24
CA PHE A 778 25.24 -45.57 22.70
C PHE A 778 24.97 -46.04 21.27
N SER A 779 26.00 -46.00 20.41
CA SER A 779 25.89 -46.45 19.02
C SER A 779 25.47 -47.91 18.95
N GLU A 780 26.10 -48.81 19.71
CA GLU A 780 25.77 -50.24 19.72
C GLU A 780 24.36 -50.49 20.23
N ASN A 781 23.97 -49.86 21.33
CA ASN A 781 22.66 -50.04 21.95
C ASN A 781 21.53 -49.59 21.00
N MET A 782 21.66 -48.42 20.38
CA MET A 782 20.69 -47.89 19.41
C MET A 782 20.54 -48.78 18.17
N MET A 783 21.62 -49.36 17.65
CA MET A 783 21.54 -50.23 16.47
C MET A 783 20.95 -51.62 16.78
N VAL A 784 21.22 -52.16 17.98
CA VAL A 784 20.79 -53.52 18.35
C VAL A 784 19.36 -53.53 18.91
N PHE A 785 19.04 -52.62 19.82
CA PHE A 785 17.78 -52.62 20.54
C PHE A 785 16.79 -51.59 20.02
N GLY A 786 17.25 -50.59 19.27
CA GLY A 786 16.42 -49.48 18.80
C GLY A 786 15.87 -48.65 19.96
N CYS A 787 14.85 -47.85 19.68
CA CYS A 787 14.17 -47.06 20.69
C CYS A 787 13.08 -47.89 21.39
N PRO A 788 12.96 -47.80 22.73
CA PRO A 788 11.83 -48.41 23.44
C PRO A 788 10.53 -47.74 23.01
N ASN A 789 9.48 -48.55 22.79
CA ASN A 789 8.15 -48.08 22.37
C ASN A 789 7.40 -47.28 23.43
#